data_AF-A0A7S0ZBZ4-F1
#
_entry.id   AF-A0A7S0ZBZ4-F1
#
_cell.length_a   1.000
_cell.length_b   1.000
_cell.length_c   1.000
_cell.angle_alpha   90.00
_cell.angle_beta   90.00
_cell.angle_gamma   90.00
#
_symmetry.space_group_name_H-M   'P 1'
#
loop_
_entity.id
_entity.type
_entity.pdbx_description
1 polymer ?
#
loop_
_entity_poly.entity_id
_entity_poly.type
_entity_poly.pdbx_seq_one_letter_code
_entity_poly.pdbx_strand_id
1 'polypeptide(L)'
;MASPLDIAIEKSGIEPARVRRLNETDVRATVAEFNAAGLNGDTFGSKYVLYYTCDTFRAQNNEALELSKALANELELPLVVLAHIDLRLYQSGSKRHVCFVLEGVAEFEEALLEQGIGACVRIDPAQEVGGLSVIGDENENVVGFVSKAWAVVTDRPHLRPNVENVARLAAEAGCPVIDVETHLVVPLEEMFQECVRDRVAFEERFLALCPDYAKLLNHQEVNITASEDLMDEVDRYGLVFDFMRESDDDETWGAPDWLSHMDVLDQILEMSHVNTEVGRATGMFGGGENSARKLLSIFIARKLKGYARACELNEENNRAEYGSLLSPYLSFGFLSSAEVASKILNSGRSMPDVTAYIRSLARREMGFNLVNYVPEYDDYRFVVPEERREALVVALESRGISPVVEEMLWAGETPDKQWNAAQKDMIKNGRDLTTDRAFWCQRMIEMDRDPHVAFNRAVAMNMRFMLDALDPVVFHCIAEHFSKCKIDASSRSLDPKASANGSISRGIVEQRQMESNMWNALRTSGVEDSRVRLLNKCGTSPTGKYVLYWAQTAFRTTHNDSLEVAKSLAARADLPLVVVDVMDLTVWGTCSKRHIVFHLEGIVELEEQIELDGGTFVFRVDPYGKQGFTLLGDAATGVKGLASEAWAIVTDRAHMKPKRALTEKVAQSVDIAVIDVEAKLLMPLEVLANPTTLYEPDFNAFNERFQANIKRFAKGLPPQEISLQPLTEVDIDSFGYKQEFMRSAWSAKDWLNNEAQRDAFLRECGIDTNVAVVTSAFTGGESMAKRLLTTFVSRVLFGYGRASEVHGESNRKEYGSLLSPYLCQGFISPAEIAISVLRSGKGQEDTSAYLRNICKREHAFNNIYYDTGYDEYEKAIPES
;
A
#
# COMPACT_ATOMS: atom_id res chain seq x y z
N MET A 1 3.07 40.17 -20.71
CA MET A 1 3.41 40.63 -19.35
C MET A 1 3.75 39.37 -18.55
N ALA A 2 4.72 39.43 -17.63
CA ALA A 2 5.00 38.31 -16.73
C ALA A 2 3.75 38.03 -15.88
N SER A 3 3.49 36.77 -15.53
CA SER A 3 2.37 36.43 -14.66
C SER A 3 2.65 36.91 -13.22
N PRO A 4 1.62 37.13 -12.37
CA PRO A 4 1.83 37.45 -10.96
C PRO A 4 2.73 36.43 -10.24
N LEU A 5 2.62 35.14 -10.61
CA LEU A 5 3.48 34.08 -10.09
C LEU A 5 4.94 34.25 -10.49
N ASP A 6 5.23 34.59 -11.76
CA ASP A 6 6.61 34.82 -12.21
C ASP A 6 7.28 35.97 -11.43
N ILE A 7 6.51 37.04 -11.19
CA ILE A 7 6.95 38.20 -10.40
C ILE A 7 7.16 37.80 -8.94
N ALA A 8 6.25 37.00 -8.37
CA ALA A 8 6.36 36.51 -7.00
C ALA A 8 7.59 35.61 -6.80
N ILE A 9 7.90 34.73 -7.77
CA ILE A 9 9.12 33.91 -7.75
C ILE A 9 10.37 34.80 -7.73
N GLU A 10 10.43 35.81 -8.62
CA GLU A 10 11.57 36.75 -8.65
C GLU A 10 11.70 37.53 -7.33
N LYS A 11 10.60 38.05 -6.79
CA LYS A 11 10.59 38.86 -5.55
C LYS A 11 10.91 38.05 -4.30
N SER A 12 10.43 36.82 -4.20
CA SER A 12 10.70 35.93 -3.06
C SER A 12 12.17 35.50 -2.99
N GLY A 13 12.91 35.57 -4.11
CA GLY A 13 14.32 35.20 -4.18
C GLY A 13 14.58 33.69 -4.15
N ILE A 14 13.55 32.86 -4.27
CA ILE A 14 13.69 31.41 -4.37
C ILE A 14 14.08 30.99 -5.79
N GLU A 15 14.75 29.84 -5.92
CA GLU A 15 15.05 29.29 -7.23
C GLU A 15 13.78 28.79 -7.94
N PRO A 16 13.55 29.13 -9.23
CA PRO A 16 12.39 28.63 -9.98
C PRO A 16 12.27 27.11 -10.01
N ALA A 17 13.39 26.38 -9.93
CA ALA A 17 13.44 24.92 -9.88
C ALA A 17 12.71 24.32 -8.65
N ARG A 18 12.46 25.11 -7.60
CA ARG A 18 11.70 24.67 -6.43
C ARG A 18 10.20 24.62 -6.65
N VAL A 19 9.68 25.35 -7.65
CA VAL A 19 8.26 25.64 -7.80
C VAL A 19 7.63 24.75 -8.87
N ARG A 20 6.51 24.08 -8.55
CA ARG A 20 5.69 23.35 -9.54
C ARG A 20 4.23 23.74 -9.41
N ARG A 21 3.57 23.84 -10.55
CA ARG A 21 2.11 23.97 -10.61
C ARG A 21 1.49 22.59 -10.74
N LEU A 22 0.53 22.26 -9.88
CA LEU A 22 -0.06 20.93 -9.77
C LEU A 22 -1.36 20.75 -10.55
N ASN A 23 -2.03 21.84 -10.94
CA ASN A 23 -3.27 21.80 -11.71
C ASN A 23 -3.33 22.90 -12.79
N GLU A 24 -4.16 22.69 -13.82
CA GLU A 24 -4.34 23.62 -14.95
C GLU A 24 -5.55 24.56 -14.76
N THR A 25 -5.94 24.86 -13.51
CA THR A 25 -7.13 25.67 -13.20
C THR A 25 -6.90 27.16 -13.45
N ASP A 26 -7.86 27.86 -14.04
CA ASP A 26 -7.79 29.31 -14.24
C ASP A 26 -7.77 30.09 -12.93
N VAL A 27 -7.13 31.26 -12.95
CA VAL A 27 -7.11 32.18 -11.80
C VAL A 27 -8.48 32.83 -11.61
N ARG A 28 -8.90 32.97 -10.36
CA ARG A 28 -10.13 33.71 -10.01
C ARG A 28 -9.83 35.21 -9.91
N ALA A 29 -10.78 36.03 -10.35
CA ALA A 29 -10.66 37.49 -10.22
C ALA A 29 -10.69 37.92 -8.74
N THR A 30 -9.94 38.96 -8.39
CA THR A 30 -9.92 39.52 -7.03
C THR A 30 -11.21 40.29 -6.74
N VAL A 31 -11.56 40.46 -5.46
CA VAL A 31 -12.70 41.32 -5.06
C VAL A 31 -12.54 42.73 -5.62
N ALA A 32 -11.32 43.27 -5.66
CA ALA A 32 -11.02 44.58 -6.23
C ALA A 32 -11.33 44.64 -7.75
N GLU A 33 -11.00 43.61 -8.51
CA GLU A 33 -11.31 43.51 -9.94
C GLU A 33 -12.82 43.45 -10.21
N PHE A 34 -13.56 42.66 -9.41
CA PHE A 34 -15.03 42.61 -9.50
C PHE A 34 -15.67 43.98 -9.19
N ASN A 35 -15.21 44.64 -8.12
CA ASN A 35 -15.69 45.96 -7.73
C ASN A 35 -15.37 47.01 -8.79
N ALA A 36 -14.16 46.98 -9.39
CA ALA A 36 -13.76 47.85 -10.48
C ALA A 36 -14.59 47.62 -11.77
N ALA A 37 -15.07 46.40 -11.99
CA ALA A 37 -15.97 46.05 -13.10
C ALA A 37 -17.44 46.46 -12.87
N GLY A 38 -17.77 47.07 -11.73
CA GLY A 38 -19.14 47.51 -11.39
C GLY A 38 -20.07 46.37 -10.97
N LEU A 39 -19.52 45.21 -10.61
CA LEU A 39 -20.25 44.08 -10.04
C LEU A 39 -20.16 44.16 -8.50
N ASN A 40 -21.27 43.99 -7.77
CA ASN A 40 -21.23 43.83 -6.31
C ASN A 40 -20.66 42.43 -5.99
N GLY A 41 -19.35 42.34 -5.76
CA GLY A 41 -18.59 41.09 -5.93
C GLY A 41 -18.04 40.41 -4.67
N ASP A 42 -18.36 40.85 -3.45
CA ASP A 42 -17.80 40.27 -2.20
C ASP A 42 -18.04 38.76 -2.07
N THR A 43 -19.10 38.23 -2.69
CA THR A 43 -19.44 36.80 -2.62
C THR A 43 -18.66 35.92 -3.59
N PHE A 44 -18.04 36.47 -4.65
CA PHE A 44 -17.44 35.67 -5.75
C PHE A 44 -15.96 35.95 -6.01
N GLY A 45 -15.39 37.04 -5.47
CA GLY A 45 -13.98 37.36 -5.64
C GLY A 45 -13.05 36.59 -4.69
N SER A 46 -11.80 36.41 -5.10
CA SER A 46 -10.73 35.93 -4.23
C SER A 46 -10.43 36.95 -3.13
N LYS A 47 -10.33 36.48 -1.88
CA LYS A 47 -10.11 37.30 -0.68
C LYS A 47 -8.68 37.22 -0.14
N TYR A 48 -7.95 36.13 -0.42
CA TYR A 48 -6.59 35.92 0.10
C TYR A 48 -5.78 34.99 -0.81
N VAL A 49 -4.47 34.93 -0.55
CA VAL A 49 -3.62 33.81 -0.95
C VAL A 49 -3.58 32.81 0.21
N LEU A 50 -3.71 31.52 -0.08
CA LEU A 50 -3.63 30.46 0.94
C LEU A 50 -2.26 29.80 0.91
N TYR A 51 -1.58 29.75 2.05
CA TYR A 51 -0.43 28.87 2.27
C TYR A 51 -0.88 27.66 3.08
N TYR A 52 -0.99 26.50 2.44
CA TYR A 52 -1.32 25.22 3.06
C TYR A 52 -0.02 24.48 3.40
N THR A 53 0.27 24.28 4.68
CA THR A 53 1.52 23.61 5.11
C THR A 53 1.22 22.34 5.87
N CYS A 54 1.92 21.26 5.51
CA CYS A 54 1.75 19.94 6.13
C CYS A 54 3.01 19.44 6.85
N ASP A 55 4.20 19.90 6.44
CA ASP A 55 5.46 19.43 7.02
C ASP A 55 6.47 20.57 7.36
N THR A 56 6.15 21.85 7.11
CA THR A 56 7.11 22.98 7.27
C THR A 56 6.65 24.12 8.19
N PHE A 57 6.61 23.84 9.49
CA PHE A 57 6.17 24.78 10.53
C PHE A 57 7.30 25.71 11.02
N ARG A 58 7.77 26.61 10.15
CA ARG A 58 8.76 27.64 10.51
C ARG A 58 8.49 28.96 9.80
N ALA A 59 8.78 30.07 10.46
CA ALA A 59 8.55 31.42 9.95
C ALA A 59 9.75 31.97 9.16
N GLN A 60 10.98 31.52 9.45
CA GLN A 60 12.18 32.01 8.75
C GLN A 60 12.77 30.95 7.81
N ASN A 61 13.34 31.43 6.70
CA ASN A 61 13.91 30.59 5.63
C ASN A 61 12.91 29.50 5.18
N ASN A 62 11.67 29.89 4.95
CA ASN A 62 10.61 29.04 4.43
C ASN A 62 10.27 29.50 3.01
N GLU A 63 10.70 28.72 2.03
CA GLU A 63 10.57 29.02 0.60
C GLU A 63 9.10 29.16 0.18
N ALA A 64 8.23 28.26 0.63
CA ALA A 64 6.79 28.32 0.34
C ALA A 64 6.13 29.55 0.97
N LEU A 65 6.45 29.86 2.23
CA LEU A 65 5.93 31.04 2.92
C LEU A 65 6.39 32.34 2.25
N GLU A 66 7.67 32.46 1.92
CA GLU A 66 8.19 33.66 1.26
C GLU A 66 7.62 33.81 -0.16
N LEU A 67 7.39 32.73 -0.92
CA LEU A 67 6.64 32.81 -2.18
C LEU A 67 5.21 33.31 -1.96
N SER A 68 4.53 32.78 -0.94
CA SER A 68 3.15 33.12 -0.62
C SER A 68 2.99 34.59 -0.27
N LYS A 69 3.92 35.14 0.53
CA LYS A 69 3.98 36.57 0.84
C LYS A 69 4.18 37.43 -0.41
N ALA A 70 5.11 37.03 -1.28
CA ALA A 70 5.41 37.78 -2.51
C ALA A 70 4.18 37.80 -3.44
N LEU A 71 3.49 36.67 -3.54
CA LEU A 71 2.29 36.53 -4.35
C LEU A 71 1.13 37.35 -3.77
N ALA A 72 0.91 37.28 -2.45
CA ALA A 72 -0.10 38.10 -1.77
C ALA A 72 0.16 39.61 -1.97
N ASN A 73 1.41 40.04 -1.84
CA ASN A 73 1.84 41.41 -2.07
C ASN A 73 1.64 41.87 -3.53
N GLU A 74 1.92 41.00 -4.50
CA GLU A 74 1.70 41.30 -5.93
C GLU A 74 0.21 41.42 -6.27
N LEU A 75 -0.63 40.64 -5.59
CA LEU A 75 -2.08 40.62 -5.83
C LEU A 75 -2.85 41.64 -4.99
N GLU A 76 -2.17 42.37 -4.09
CA GLU A 76 -2.79 43.24 -3.10
C GLU A 76 -3.88 42.49 -2.28
N LEU A 77 -3.56 41.27 -1.85
CA LEU A 77 -4.41 40.43 -0.99
C LEU A 77 -3.71 40.12 0.34
N PRO A 78 -4.45 39.86 1.43
CA PRO A 78 -3.89 39.25 2.64
C PRO A 78 -3.43 37.81 2.39
N LEU A 79 -2.54 37.33 3.27
CA LEU A 79 -2.08 35.95 3.32
C LEU A 79 -2.73 35.22 4.50
N VAL A 80 -3.25 34.03 4.23
CA VAL A 80 -3.78 33.10 5.25
C VAL A 80 -2.94 31.83 5.22
N VAL A 81 -2.54 31.33 6.37
CA VAL A 81 -1.79 30.08 6.54
C VAL A 81 -2.68 29.05 7.22
N LEU A 82 -2.77 27.87 6.61
CA LEU A 82 -3.40 26.69 7.20
C LEU A 82 -2.31 25.67 7.57
N ALA A 83 -2.04 25.53 8.87
CA ALA A 83 -1.14 24.53 9.42
C ALA A 83 -1.91 23.23 9.69
N HIS A 84 -1.68 22.22 8.85
CA HIS A 84 -2.45 20.98 8.86
C HIS A 84 -1.66 19.81 9.46
N ILE A 85 -2.26 19.11 10.42
CA ILE A 85 -1.71 17.92 11.07
C ILE A 85 -2.64 16.74 10.78
N ASP A 86 -2.24 15.87 9.86
CA ASP A 86 -2.98 14.65 9.52
C ASP A 86 -2.55 13.47 10.42
N LEU A 87 -3.47 13.01 11.28
CA LEU A 87 -3.17 11.93 12.22
C LEU A 87 -2.91 10.56 11.58
N ARG A 88 -3.18 10.36 10.28
CA ARG A 88 -2.75 9.15 9.54
C ARG A 88 -1.23 8.99 9.54
N LEU A 89 -0.49 10.10 9.46
CA LEU A 89 0.97 10.08 9.53
C LEU A 89 1.47 9.61 10.91
N TYR A 90 0.68 9.84 11.95
CA TYR A 90 1.04 9.59 13.34
C TYR A 90 0.53 8.24 13.88
N GLN A 91 -0.20 7.45 13.08
CA GLN A 91 -0.68 6.10 13.48
C GLN A 91 0.46 5.16 13.85
N SER A 92 1.56 5.19 13.11
CA SER A 92 2.79 4.46 13.43
C SER A 92 3.60 5.11 14.55
N GLY A 93 3.25 6.34 14.92
CA GLY A 93 3.89 7.17 15.92
C GLY A 93 3.25 7.09 17.30
N SER A 94 3.21 8.22 17.98
CA SER A 94 2.66 8.35 19.32
C SER A 94 2.36 9.80 19.68
N LYS A 95 1.63 10.01 20.77
CA LYS A 95 1.35 11.30 21.41
C LYS A 95 2.59 12.18 21.53
N ARG A 96 3.75 11.59 21.81
CA ARG A 96 5.04 12.30 21.81
C ARG A 96 5.28 13.14 20.56
N HIS A 97 5.05 12.57 19.38
CA HIS A 97 5.29 13.23 18.10
C HIS A 97 4.28 14.35 17.87
N VAL A 98 3.01 14.09 18.17
CA VAL A 98 1.93 15.09 18.02
C VAL A 98 2.17 16.29 18.94
N CYS A 99 2.54 16.06 20.20
CA CYS A 99 2.89 17.17 21.09
C CYS A 99 4.15 17.92 20.63
N PHE A 100 5.16 17.22 20.12
CA PHE A 100 6.38 17.85 19.63
C PHE A 100 6.11 18.74 18.40
N VAL A 101 5.24 18.30 17.49
CA VAL A 101 4.82 19.14 16.35
C VAL A 101 4.01 20.34 16.82
N LEU A 102 3.02 20.15 17.71
CA LEU A 102 2.18 21.23 18.24
C LEU A 102 2.99 22.29 19.01
N GLU A 103 4.01 21.89 19.76
CA GLU A 103 4.93 22.83 20.42
C GLU A 103 5.61 23.76 19.41
N GLY A 104 6.01 23.24 18.24
CA GLY A 104 6.60 24.08 17.20
C GLY A 104 5.58 24.85 16.37
N VAL A 105 4.40 24.28 16.12
CA VAL A 105 3.30 24.99 15.47
C VAL A 105 2.85 26.19 16.31
N ALA A 106 2.86 26.09 17.63
CA ALA A 106 2.58 27.22 18.51
C ALA A 106 3.58 28.38 18.32
N GLU A 107 4.89 28.09 18.23
CA GLU A 107 5.88 29.13 17.91
C GLU A 107 5.68 29.71 16.49
N PHE A 108 5.30 28.86 15.54
CA PHE A 108 5.08 29.26 14.15
C PHE A 108 3.84 30.15 14.01
N GLU A 109 2.73 29.77 14.64
CA GLU A 109 1.47 30.51 14.71
C GLU A 109 1.69 31.89 15.32
N GLU A 110 2.35 31.99 16.47
CA GLU A 110 2.70 33.26 17.11
C GLU A 110 3.52 34.15 16.15
N ALA A 111 4.54 33.60 15.50
CA ALA A 111 5.38 34.35 14.56
C ALA A 111 4.64 34.83 13.30
N LEU A 112 3.62 34.10 12.83
CA LEU A 112 2.76 34.53 11.72
C LEU A 112 1.87 35.70 12.14
N LEU A 113 1.22 35.59 13.30
CA LEU A 113 0.35 36.63 13.85
C LEU A 113 1.11 37.93 14.11
N GLU A 114 2.34 37.86 14.63
CA GLU A 114 3.22 39.03 14.80
C GLU A 114 3.53 39.75 13.47
N GLN A 115 3.53 39.02 12.35
CA GLN A 115 3.73 39.56 11.01
C GLN A 115 2.42 40.04 10.36
N GLY A 116 1.28 39.96 11.05
CA GLY A 116 -0.03 40.30 10.51
C GLY A 116 -0.57 39.28 9.49
N ILE A 117 -0.06 38.06 9.52
CA ILE A 117 -0.51 36.96 8.66
C ILE A 117 -1.60 36.17 9.41
N GLY A 118 -2.72 35.89 8.74
CA GLY A 118 -3.76 35.04 9.31
C GLY A 118 -3.28 33.60 9.46
N ALA A 119 -3.54 32.96 10.59
CA ALA A 119 -3.08 31.59 10.87
C ALA A 119 -4.25 30.75 11.41
N CYS A 120 -4.39 29.53 10.92
CA CYS A 120 -5.35 28.54 11.40
C CYS A 120 -4.64 27.19 11.57
N VAL A 121 -4.84 26.54 12.70
CA VAL A 121 -4.28 25.22 13.01
C VAL A 121 -5.39 24.18 12.94
N ARG A 122 -5.14 23.08 12.21
CA ARG A 122 -6.12 22.02 12.00
C ARG A 122 -5.52 20.64 12.25
N ILE A 123 -6.19 19.84 13.08
CA ILE A 123 -5.84 18.43 13.32
C ILE A 123 -6.94 17.54 12.74
N ASP A 124 -6.59 16.73 11.74
CA ASP A 124 -7.55 15.80 11.12
C ASP A 124 -7.39 14.38 11.70
N PRO A 125 -8.50 13.72 12.10
CA PRO A 125 -8.45 12.35 12.59
C PRO A 125 -8.09 11.35 11.49
N ALA A 126 -7.55 10.19 11.88
CA ALA A 126 -7.05 9.21 10.91
C ALA A 126 -8.14 8.38 10.21
N GLN A 127 -9.35 8.35 10.75
CA GLN A 127 -10.54 7.77 10.12
C GLN A 127 -11.49 8.91 9.73
N GLU A 128 -12.15 8.80 8.59
CA GLU A 128 -13.23 9.72 8.21
C GLU A 128 -14.37 9.61 9.22
N VAL A 129 -14.51 10.61 10.08
CA VAL A 129 -15.72 10.79 10.89
C VAL A 129 -16.75 11.48 10.00
N GLY A 130 -17.82 10.80 9.62
CA GLY A 130 -18.97 11.42 8.94
C GLY A 130 -18.72 11.97 7.54
N GLY A 131 -17.75 11.45 6.77
CA GLY A 131 -17.45 11.95 5.41
C GLY A 131 -16.60 13.24 5.37
N LEU A 132 -16.06 13.67 6.52
CA LEU A 132 -15.10 14.77 6.61
C LEU A 132 -13.69 14.24 6.32
N SER A 133 -13.37 14.10 5.04
CA SER A 133 -11.98 14.03 4.59
C SER A 133 -11.39 15.47 4.58
N VAL A 134 -10.08 15.63 4.34
CA VAL A 134 -9.44 16.95 4.03
C VAL A 134 -10.32 17.78 3.09
N ILE A 135 -11.11 17.10 2.25
CA ILE A 135 -12.20 17.66 1.48
C ILE A 135 -13.53 17.02 1.91
N GLY A 136 -14.28 17.71 2.79
CA GLY A 136 -15.70 17.50 3.16
C GLY A 136 -16.69 18.53 2.55
N ASP A 137 -17.62 19.11 3.34
CA ASP A 137 -18.56 20.17 2.92
C ASP A 137 -17.91 21.55 2.79
N GLU A 138 -18.38 22.43 1.88
CA GLU A 138 -17.87 23.79 1.62
C GLU A 138 -17.73 24.67 2.88
N ASN A 139 -18.45 24.33 3.95
CA ASN A 139 -18.48 25.09 5.19
C ASN A 139 -17.50 24.59 6.27
N GLU A 140 -16.88 23.41 6.15
CA GLU A 140 -16.17 22.76 7.28
C GLU A 140 -14.85 22.04 6.89
N ASN A 141 -14.29 22.36 5.72
CA ASN A 141 -13.18 21.61 5.12
C ASN A 141 -12.16 22.48 4.38
N VAL A 142 -11.13 21.84 3.79
CA VAL A 142 -10.17 22.54 2.91
C VAL A 142 -10.84 23.14 1.66
N VAL A 143 -12.00 22.62 1.20
CA VAL A 143 -12.78 23.27 0.12
C VAL A 143 -13.21 24.69 0.53
N GLY A 144 -13.63 24.89 1.78
CA GLY A 144 -13.92 26.20 2.35
C GLY A 144 -12.73 27.14 2.23
N PHE A 145 -11.56 26.70 2.69
CA PHE A 145 -10.31 27.47 2.57
C PHE A 145 -9.93 27.80 1.12
N VAL A 146 -10.10 26.87 0.17
CA VAL A 146 -9.78 27.16 -1.23
C VAL A 146 -10.89 27.92 -1.95
N SER A 147 -12.11 27.98 -1.43
CA SER A 147 -13.27 28.61 -2.09
C SER A 147 -13.11 30.13 -2.25
N LYS A 148 -12.30 30.78 -1.41
CA LYS A 148 -11.97 32.21 -1.47
C LYS A 148 -10.50 32.50 -1.74
N ALA A 149 -9.68 31.47 -1.92
CA ALA A 149 -8.27 31.62 -2.26
C ALA A 149 -8.08 32.00 -3.75
N TRP A 150 -7.17 32.92 -4.02
CA TRP A 150 -6.71 33.22 -5.39
C TRP A 150 -5.85 32.09 -5.95
N ALA A 151 -4.94 31.58 -5.12
CA ALA A 151 -4.16 30.37 -5.33
C ALA A 151 -3.82 29.73 -3.98
N VAL A 152 -3.47 28.46 -4.02
CA VAL A 152 -2.89 27.73 -2.89
C VAL A 152 -1.41 27.50 -3.17
N VAL A 153 -0.56 27.90 -2.24
CA VAL A 153 0.84 27.52 -2.20
C VAL A 153 0.99 26.46 -1.11
N THR A 154 1.78 25.41 -1.36
CA THR A 154 2.05 24.35 -0.39
C THR A 154 3.53 24.00 -0.35
N ASP A 155 4.03 23.54 0.80
CA ASP A 155 5.27 22.76 0.78
C ASP A 155 5.08 21.48 -0.03
N ARG A 156 6.16 21.00 -0.64
CA ARG A 156 6.17 19.74 -1.37
C ARG A 156 6.16 18.56 -0.37
N PRO A 157 5.11 17.73 -0.35
CA PRO A 157 5.08 16.57 0.53
C PRO A 157 5.93 15.42 -0.03
N HIS A 158 6.48 14.59 0.85
CA HIS A 158 7.28 13.42 0.47
C HIS A 158 6.78 12.09 1.02
N LEU A 159 6.02 12.10 2.11
CA LEU A 159 5.43 10.89 2.68
C LEU A 159 4.03 10.67 2.11
N ARG A 160 3.69 9.40 1.88
CA ARG A 160 2.48 8.96 1.17
C ARG A 160 1.17 9.66 1.63
N PRO A 161 0.85 9.78 2.94
CA PRO A 161 -0.40 10.44 3.36
C PRO A 161 -0.50 11.91 2.92
N ASN A 162 0.58 12.68 3.04
CA ASN A 162 0.61 14.10 2.66
C ASN A 162 0.63 14.27 1.13
N VAL A 163 1.32 13.38 0.41
CA VAL A 163 1.30 13.34 -1.06
C VAL A 163 -0.12 13.11 -1.57
N GLU A 164 -0.85 12.16 -0.98
CA GLU A 164 -2.25 11.89 -1.31
C GLU A 164 -3.15 13.10 -1.01
N ASN A 165 -2.94 13.79 0.12
CA ASN A 165 -3.70 15.00 0.47
C ASN A 165 -3.49 16.15 -0.51
N VAL A 166 -2.24 16.46 -0.84
CA VAL A 166 -1.91 17.54 -1.78
C VAL A 166 -2.40 17.21 -3.19
N ALA A 167 -2.31 15.94 -3.61
CA ALA A 167 -2.85 15.51 -4.89
C ALA A 167 -4.37 15.68 -4.96
N ARG A 168 -5.08 15.31 -3.87
CA ARG A 168 -6.53 15.50 -3.76
C ARG A 168 -6.90 16.98 -3.75
N LEU A 169 -6.21 17.80 -2.95
CA LEU A 169 -6.35 19.26 -2.93
C LEU A 169 -6.20 19.86 -4.34
N ALA A 170 -5.15 19.47 -5.08
CA ALA A 170 -4.92 19.96 -6.43
C ALA A 170 -6.03 19.57 -7.43
N ALA A 171 -6.61 18.38 -7.27
CA ALA A 171 -7.68 17.88 -8.13
C ALA A 171 -9.02 18.63 -7.92
N GLU A 172 -9.26 19.13 -6.71
CA GLU A 172 -10.55 19.70 -6.31
C GLU A 172 -10.51 21.22 -6.12
N ALA A 173 -9.31 21.79 -5.97
CA ALA A 173 -9.14 23.24 -5.90
C ALA A 173 -9.63 23.91 -7.18
N GLY A 174 -10.65 24.76 -7.04
CA GLY A 174 -11.12 25.65 -8.11
C GLY A 174 -10.21 26.86 -8.35
N CYS A 175 -8.94 26.80 -7.96
CA CYS A 175 -7.90 27.79 -8.18
C CYS A 175 -6.53 27.09 -8.36
N PRO A 176 -5.48 27.82 -8.81
CA PRO A 176 -4.15 27.23 -8.97
C PRO A 176 -3.58 26.68 -7.67
N VAL A 177 -3.02 25.47 -7.72
CA VAL A 177 -2.25 24.87 -6.62
C VAL A 177 -0.78 24.76 -7.02
N ILE A 178 0.10 25.28 -6.17
CA ILE A 178 1.53 25.44 -6.42
C ILE A 178 2.30 24.78 -5.28
N ASP A 179 3.11 23.77 -5.57
CA ASP A 179 4.06 23.22 -4.60
C ASP A 179 5.41 23.92 -4.66
N VAL A 180 6.09 23.97 -3.51
CA VAL A 180 7.43 24.53 -3.36
C VAL A 180 8.31 23.60 -2.54
N GLU A 181 9.44 23.19 -3.11
CA GLU A 181 10.46 22.42 -2.40
C GLU A 181 11.13 23.24 -1.29
N THR A 182 10.72 22.92 -0.05
CA THR A 182 11.00 23.69 1.17
C THR A 182 11.77 22.86 2.21
N HIS A 183 11.94 21.54 1.98
CA HIS A 183 12.62 20.64 2.92
C HIS A 183 14.06 20.33 2.54
N LEU A 184 14.38 20.42 1.24
CA LEU A 184 15.67 20.03 0.69
C LEU A 184 16.55 21.25 0.41
N VAL A 185 17.86 21.07 0.62
CA VAL A 185 18.85 22.04 0.16
C VAL A 185 18.78 22.10 -1.35
N VAL A 186 18.86 20.96 -2.04
CA VAL A 186 18.81 20.89 -3.50
C VAL A 186 17.53 20.13 -3.91
N PRO A 187 16.67 20.70 -4.76
CA PRO A 187 15.51 19.98 -5.28
C PRO A 187 15.91 18.66 -5.95
N LEU A 188 15.12 17.60 -5.74
CA LEU A 188 15.46 16.26 -6.24
C LEU A 188 15.57 16.24 -7.76
N GLU A 189 14.78 17.06 -8.46
CA GLU A 189 14.81 17.17 -9.92
C GLU A 189 16.16 17.66 -10.46
N GLU A 190 16.88 18.47 -9.68
CA GLU A 190 18.23 18.98 -9.99
C GLU A 190 19.32 17.95 -9.65
N MET A 191 19.02 17.05 -8.70
CA MET A 191 19.89 15.96 -8.28
C MET A 191 19.85 14.79 -9.26
N PHE A 192 18.74 14.08 -9.39
CA PHE A 192 18.64 12.91 -10.26
C PHE A 192 17.21 12.73 -10.76
N GLN A 193 17.05 12.11 -11.93
CA GLN A 193 15.75 11.83 -12.54
C GLN A 193 15.21 10.43 -12.15
N GLU A 194 15.99 9.66 -11.39
CA GLU A 194 15.66 8.32 -10.91
C GLU A 194 16.31 8.07 -9.54
N CYS A 195 15.88 7.01 -8.84
CA CYS A 195 16.42 6.66 -7.53
C CYS A 195 17.92 6.32 -7.61
N VAL A 196 18.76 7.09 -6.91
CA VAL A 196 20.18 6.77 -6.76
C VAL A 196 20.44 6.07 -5.43
N ARG A 197 21.04 4.87 -5.48
CA ARG A 197 21.44 4.10 -4.29
C ARG A 197 22.92 4.19 -3.97
N ASP A 198 23.73 4.64 -4.92
CA ASP A 198 25.15 4.89 -4.71
C ASP A 198 25.33 6.14 -3.84
N ARG A 199 25.71 5.92 -2.58
CA ARG A 199 25.95 6.98 -1.60
C ARG A 199 27.05 7.94 -2.05
N VAL A 200 28.13 7.44 -2.65
CA VAL A 200 29.26 8.29 -3.04
C VAL A 200 28.84 9.19 -4.19
N ALA A 201 28.18 8.63 -5.20
CA ALA A 201 27.67 9.40 -6.34
C ALA A 201 26.68 10.49 -5.89
N PHE A 202 25.77 10.15 -4.96
CA PHE A 202 24.84 11.12 -4.40
C PHE A 202 25.55 12.23 -3.62
N GLU A 203 26.45 11.87 -2.70
CA GLU A 203 27.23 12.81 -1.89
C GLU A 203 28.09 13.74 -2.77
N GLU A 204 28.74 13.24 -3.82
CA GLU A 204 29.56 14.04 -4.72
C GLU A 204 28.74 15.08 -5.49
N ARG A 205 27.59 14.67 -6.05
CA ARG A 205 26.70 15.61 -6.75
C ARG A 205 26.09 16.63 -5.80
N PHE A 206 25.68 16.19 -4.61
CA PHE A 206 25.13 17.07 -3.59
C PHE A 206 26.17 18.11 -3.16
N LEU A 207 27.41 17.70 -2.91
CA LEU A 207 28.50 18.63 -2.57
C LEU A 207 28.78 19.66 -3.67
N ALA A 208 28.64 19.27 -4.94
CA ALA A 208 28.84 20.16 -6.07
C ALA A 208 27.75 21.24 -6.18
N LEU A 209 26.49 20.88 -5.93
CA LEU A 209 25.33 21.77 -6.06
C LEU A 209 25.01 22.54 -4.78
N CYS A 210 25.30 21.98 -3.61
CA CYS A 210 24.93 22.55 -2.32
C CYS A 210 25.32 24.04 -2.14
N PRO A 211 26.51 24.52 -2.53
CA PRO A 211 26.86 25.94 -2.40
C PRO A 211 25.91 26.88 -3.18
N ASP A 212 25.35 26.43 -4.30
CA ASP A 212 24.47 27.22 -5.15
C ASP A 212 23.04 27.30 -4.62
N TYR A 213 22.64 26.37 -3.74
CA TYR A 213 21.30 26.30 -3.15
C TYR A 213 21.28 26.60 -1.64
N ALA A 214 22.43 26.59 -0.96
CA ALA A 214 22.56 26.89 0.47
C ALA A 214 22.50 28.40 0.75
N LYS A 215 21.35 28.99 0.44
CA LYS A 215 21.09 30.43 0.58
C LYS A 215 20.14 30.70 1.74
N LEU A 216 20.33 31.87 2.36
CA LEU A 216 19.33 32.43 3.27
C LEU A 216 18.36 33.26 2.43
N LEU A 217 17.08 33.15 2.73
CA LEU A 217 16.05 33.93 2.03
C LEU A 217 16.02 35.35 2.56
N ASN A 218 15.68 36.29 1.70
CA ASN A 218 15.37 37.64 2.12
C ASN A 218 13.96 37.63 2.69
N HIS A 219 13.82 38.00 3.95
CA HIS A 219 12.52 38.13 4.58
C HIS A 219 11.77 39.33 4.01
N GLN A 220 10.49 39.13 3.70
CA GLN A 220 9.57 40.22 3.39
C GLN A 220 8.36 40.21 4.32
N GLU A 221 7.85 41.41 4.56
CA GLU A 221 6.60 41.64 5.28
C GLU A 221 5.42 41.55 4.30
N VAL A 222 4.24 41.20 4.82
CA VAL A 222 2.99 41.32 4.06
C VAL A 222 2.54 42.77 4.03
N ASN A 223 2.07 43.23 2.89
CA ASN A 223 1.58 44.60 2.71
C ASN A 223 0.18 44.80 3.31
N ILE A 224 -0.59 43.72 3.44
CA ILE A 224 -1.97 43.72 3.91
C ILE A 224 -2.10 42.69 5.02
N THR A 225 -2.48 43.16 6.20
CA THR A 225 -2.80 42.33 7.36
C THR A 225 -4.15 41.64 7.17
N ALA A 226 -4.27 40.38 7.59
CA ALA A 226 -5.56 39.70 7.66
C ALA A 226 -6.47 40.40 8.69
N SER A 227 -7.64 40.86 8.26
CA SER A 227 -8.61 41.53 9.15
C SER A 227 -9.33 40.53 10.05
N GLU A 228 -9.80 41.00 11.20
CA GLU A 228 -10.65 40.21 12.13
C GLU A 228 -11.86 39.61 11.40
N ASP A 229 -12.62 40.41 10.63
CA ASP A 229 -13.75 39.94 9.81
C ASP A 229 -13.38 38.82 8.81
N LEU A 230 -12.13 38.80 8.33
CA LEU A 230 -11.65 37.75 7.42
C LEU A 230 -11.33 36.48 8.19
N MET A 231 -10.69 36.62 9.36
CA MET A 231 -10.36 35.49 10.21
C MET A 231 -11.62 34.84 10.78
N ASP A 232 -12.62 35.61 11.21
CA ASP A 232 -13.93 35.10 11.61
C ASP A 232 -14.60 34.26 10.50
N GLU A 233 -14.35 34.59 9.23
CA GLU A 233 -14.82 33.80 8.10
C GLU A 233 -13.98 32.54 7.88
N VAL A 234 -12.66 32.65 7.98
CA VAL A 234 -11.71 31.56 7.76
C VAL A 234 -11.81 30.49 8.84
N ASP A 235 -11.96 30.88 10.10
CA ASP A 235 -12.03 29.97 11.24
C ASP A 235 -13.26 29.06 11.14
N ARG A 236 -14.36 29.55 10.55
CA ARG A 236 -15.53 28.70 10.26
C ARG A 236 -15.24 27.57 9.28
N TYR A 237 -14.26 27.71 8.38
CA TYR A 237 -13.84 26.63 7.47
C TYR A 237 -13.00 25.55 8.18
N GLY A 238 -12.49 25.86 9.37
CA GLY A 238 -11.76 24.92 10.22
C GLY A 238 -12.59 23.71 10.62
N LEU A 239 -11.92 22.60 10.94
CA LEU A 239 -12.61 21.44 11.52
C LEU A 239 -12.94 21.76 12.98
N VAL A 240 -14.23 21.99 13.27
CA VAL A 240 -14.73 22.24 14.62
C VAL A 240 -15.40 20.97 15.15
N PHE A 241 -14.76 20.30 16.11
CA PHE A 241 -15.34 19.12 16.76
C PHE A 241 -16.64 19.50 17.49
N ASP A 242 -17.58 18.56 17.65
CA ASP A 242 -18.87 18.82 18.30
C ASP A 242 -18.70 19.48 19.69
N PHE A 243 -17.71 19.05 20.47
CA PHE A 243 -17.43 19.64 21.79
C PHE A 243 -16.89 21.07 21.73
N MET A 244 -16.31 21.50 20.60
CA MET A 244 -15.86 22.88 20.38
C MET A 244 -17.04 23.78 20.02
N ARG A 245 -18.01 23.26 19.25
CA ARG A 245 -19.28 23.96 18.91
C ARG A 245 -20.19 24.20 20.11
N GLU A 246 -20.01 23.43 21.18
CA GLU A 246 -20.78 23.58 22.43
C GLU A 246 -20.18 24.63 23.38
N SER A 247 -19.01 25.22 23.04
CA SER A 247 -18.41 26.32 23.80
C SER A 247 -18.99 27.68 23.38
N ASP A 248 -19.09 28.63 24.31
CA ASP A 248 -19.81 29.91 24.11
C ASP A 248 -19.22 30.80 22.98
N ASP A 249 -18.05 30.46 22.43
CA ASP A 249 -17.29 31.28 21.49
C ASP A 249 -17.21 30.71 20.05
N ASP A 250 -17.65 29.47 19.77
CA ASP A 250 -17.56 28.83 18.42
C ASP A 250 -16.14 28.91 17.77
N GLU A 251 -15.07 29.07 18.56
CA GLU A 251 -13.72 29.34 18.08
C GLU A 251 -12.92 28.06 17.75
N THR A 252 -12.15 28.10 16.66
CA THR A 252 -11.14 27.08 16.34
C THR A 252 -9.98 27.15 17.31
N TRP A 253 -9.46 26.00 17.73
CA TRP A 253 -8.30 25.92 18.63
C TRP A 253 -6.98 26.10 17.89
N GLY A 254 -6.15 27.04 18.36
CA GLY A 254 -4.76 27.16 17.98
C GLY A 254 -3.91 26.04 18.61
N ALA A 255 -2.62 25.98 18.26
CA ALA A 255 -1.72 24.98 18.83
C ALA A 255 -1.55 25.08 20.37
N PRO A 256 -1.51 26.29 20.99
CA PRO A 256 -1.51 26.43 22.45
C PRO A 256 -2.75 25.83 23.12
N ASP A 257 -3.92 25.97 22.50
CA ASP A 257 -5.18 25.47 23.04
C ASP A 257 -5.19 23.95 23.09
N TRP A 258 -4.77 23.29 22.01
CA TRP A 258 -4.58 21.84 21.97
C TRP A 258 -3.61 21.33 23.04
N LEU A 259 -2.51 22.06 23.27
CA LEU A 259 -1.51 21.71 24.30
C LEU A 259 -2.01 21.93 25.72
N SER A 260 -3.01 22.78 25.92
CA SER A 260 -3.64 23.03 27.21
C SER A 260 -4.79 22.06 27.53
N HIS A 261 -5.44 21.50 26.50
CA HIS A 261 -6.54 20.53 26.60
C HIS A 261 -6.08 19.09 26.26
N MET A 262 -5.09 18.61 27.01
CA MET A 262 -4.44 17.32 26.75
C MET A 262 -5.36 16.09 26.84
N ASP A 263 -6.39 16.16 27.67
CA ASP A 263 -7.41 15.12 27.85
C ASP A 263 -8.31 14.98 26.61
N VAL A 264 -8.62 16.09 25.95
CA VAL A 264 -9.33 16.11 24.67
C VAL A 264 -8.43 15.62 23.55
N LEU A 265 -7.18 16.11 23.50
CA LEU A 265 -6.20 15.65 22.53
C LEU A 265 -6.02 14.12 22.62
N ASP A 266 -5.90 13.56 23.83
CA ASP A 266 -5.77 12.11 24.02
C ASP A 266 -6.96 11.33 23.44
N GLN A 267 -8.18 11.83 23.59
CA GLN A 267 -9.37 11.20 23.01
C GLN A 267 -9.29 11.18 21.47
N ILE A 268 -8.91 12.30 20.84
CA ILE A 268 -8.79 12.38 19.38
C ILE A 268 -7.66 11.47 18.87
N LEU A 269 -6.55 11.40 19.59
CA LEU A 269 -5.45 10.49 19.27
C LEU A 269 -5.87 9.02 19.36
N GLU A 270 -6.59 8.64 20.42
CA GLU A 270 -7.11 7.28 20.60
C GLU A 270 -8.12 6.91 19.52
N MET A 271 -9.04 7.81 19.18
CA MET A 271 -9.98 7.63 18.05
C MET A 271 -9.25 7.43 16.71
N SER A 272 -8.08 8.06 16.57
CA SER A 272 -7.24 7.97 15.37
C SER A 272 -6.26 6.79 15.39
N HIS A 273 -6.31 5.93 16.41
CA HIS A 273 -5.36 4.82 16.63
C HIS A 273 -3.90 5.28 16.81
N VAL A 274 -3.68 6.51 17.27
CA VAL A 274 -2.36 7.03 17.65
C VAL A 274 -2.08 6.62 19.09
N ASN A 275 -0.91 6.07 19.37
CA ASN A 275 -0.62 5.61 20.73
C ASN A 275 -0.45 6.76 21.73
N THR A 276 -1.25 6.74 22.80
CA THR A 276 -1.21 7.72 23.90
C THR A 276 -0.33 7.32 25.08
N GLU A 277 0.10 6.05 25.17
CA GLU A 277 0.94 5.54 26.26
C GLU A 277 2.36 6.12 26.27
N VAL A 278 2.92 6.42 25.09
CA VAL A 278 4.22 7.08 24.97
C VAL A 278 4.04 8.58 25.14
N GLY A 279 4.26 9.04 26.37
CA GLY A 279 4.13 10.45 26.74
C GLY A 279 5.14 11.38 26.05
N ARG A 280 4.88 12.69 26.23
CA ARG A 280 5.72 13.81 25.76
C ARG A 280 7.20 13.57 26.05
N ALA A 281 8.06 14.01 25.14
CA ALA A 281 9.49 13.95 25.38
C ALA A 281 9.83 14.84 26.59
N THR A 282 10.50 14.26 27.59
CA THR A 282 10.93 15.01 28.78
C THR A 282 12.39 15.44 28.64
N GLY A 283 12.72 16.70 28.93
CA GLY A 283 14.11 17.17 29.02
C GLY A 283 14.45 18.36 28.12
N MET A 284 15.59 18.30 27.42
CA MET A 284 16.15 19.42 26.63
C MET A 284 15.52 19.61 25.24
N PHE A 285 14.57 18.77 24.83
CA PHE A 285 13.98 18.78 23.49
C PHE A 285 12.52 19.23 23.58
N GLY A 286 12.28 20.52 23.34
CA GLY A 286 10.95 21.04 23.00
C GLY A 286 10.87 21.27 21.50
N GLY A 287 9.66 21.19 20.94
CA GLY A 287 9.41 21.55 19.54
C GLY A 287 9.78 23.00 19.22
N GLY A 288 9.81 23.32 17.92
CA GLY A 288 9.92 24.70 17.46
C GLY A 288 11.29 25.16 16.97
N GLU A 289 11.24 26.32 16.32
CA GLU A 289 12.29 26.95 15.53
C GLU A 289 13.38 27.55 16.44
N ASN A 290 12.99 28.10 17.59
CA ASN A 290 13.92 28.70 18.56
C ASN A 290 14.88 27.65 19.15
N SER A 291 14.33 26.51 19.56
CA SER A 291 15.09 25.37 20.08
C SER A 291 16.05 24.82 19.02
N ALA A 292 15.59 24.70 17.77
CA ALA A 292 16.40 24.25 16.64
C ALA A 292 17.61 25.17 16.40
N ARG A 293 17.41 26.49 16.31
CA ARG A 293 18.49 27.44 16.06
C ARG A 293 19.48 27.56 17.20
N LYS A 294 19.01 27.43 18.43
CA LYS A 294 19.88 27.37 19.61
C LYS A 294 20.83 26.18 19.51
N LEU A 295 20.32 25.00 19.14
CA LEU A 295 21.15 23.81 18.92
C LEU A 295 22.12 23.98 17.75
N LEU A 296 21.69 24.55 16.63
CA LEU A 296 22.56 24.84 15.48
C LEU A 296 23.72 25.78 15.88
N SER A 297 23.41 26.84 16.62
CA SER A 297 24.41 27.80 17.10
C SER A 297 25.43 27.14 18.04
N ILE A 298 24.96 26.30 18.97
CA ILE A 298 25.83 25.53 19.86
C ILE A 298 26.70 24.55 19.06
N PHE A 299 26.12 23.87 18.08
CA PHE A 299 26.84 22.93 17.23
C PHE A 299 27.97 23.62 16.46
N ILE A 300 27.68 24.72 15.74
CA ILE A 300 28.69 25.49 15.01
C ILE A 300 29.78 26.04 15.94
N ALA A 301 29.39 26.57 17.10
CA ALA A 301 30.31 27.22 18.02
C ALA A 301 31.23 26.22 18.74
N ARG A 302 30.73 25.02 19.08
CA ARG A 302 31.42 24.10 20.00
C ARG A 302 31.75 22.73 19.42
N LYS A 303 30.88 22.17 18.58
CA LYS A 303 30.93 20.76 18.17
C LYS A 303 31.41 20.54 16.73
N LEU A 304 31.25 21.53 15.85
CA LEU A 304 31.70 21.42 14.46
C LEU A 304 33.24 21.40 14.34
N LYS A 305 33.96 22.00 15.29
CA LYS A 305 35.43 21.99 15.31
C LYS A 305 35.95 20.58 15.59
N GLY A 306 36.63 19.98 14.61
CA GLY A 306 37.14 18.61 14.72
C GLY A 306 36.07 17.54 14.47
N TYR A 307 34.91 17.92 13.92
CA TYR A 307 33.82 17.02 13.56
C TYR A 307 34.28 15.93 12.58
N ALA A 308 35.06 16.28 11.55
CA ALA A 308 35.56 15.30 10.57
C ALA A 308 36.42 14.22 11.23
N ARG A 309 37.35 14.63 12.11
CA ARG A 309 38.19 13.70 12.87
C ARG A 309 37.34 12.84 13.82
N ALA A 310 36.31 13.41 14.42
CA ALA A 310 35.42 12.67 15.31
C ALA A 310 34.64 11.58 14.56
N CYS A 311 34.17 11.86 13.33
CA CYS A 311 33.54 10.87 12.45
C CYS A 311 34.50 9.74 12.05
N GLU A 312 35.77 10.05 11.79
CA GLU A 312 36.79 9.04 11.48
C GLU A 312 37.11 8.12 12.66
N LEU A 313 37.18 8.67 13.88
CA LEU A 313 37.59 7.92 15.07
C LEU A 313 36.47 7.07 15.68
N ASN A 314 35.22 7.53 15.62
CA ASN A 314 34.12 6.95 16.39
C ASN A 314 32.97 6.45 15.50
N GLU A 315 33.13 6.44 14.17
CA GLU A 315 32.01 6.27 13.23
C GLU A 315 30.86 7.24 13.61
N GLU A 316 29.60 6.79 13.61
CA GLU A 316 28.45 7.59 14.05
C GLU A 316 28.18 7.53 15.58
N ASN A 317 28.99 6.81 16.37
CA ASN A 317 28.75 6.58 17.81
C ASN A 317 29.12 7.76 18.74
N ASN A 318 29.27 8.98 18.22
CA ASN A 318 29.72 10.15 19.00
C ASN A 318 28.64 11.23 19.19
N ARG A 319 27.36 10.89 18.97
CA ARG A 319 26.23 11.84 18.90
C ARG A 319 26.07 12.74 20.12
N ALA A 320 26.35 12.24 21.33
CA ALA A 320 26.29 13.06 22.54
C ALA A 320 27.31 14.23 22.52
N GLU A 321 28.55 13.96 22.10
CA GLU A 321 29.65 14.94 22.12
C GLU A 321 29.67 15.80 20.85
N TYR A 322 29.52 15.18 19.66
CA TYR A 322 29.70 15.83 18.36
C TYR A 322 28.44 15.90 17.50
N GLY A 323 27.31 15.32 17.92
CA GLY A 323 26.04 15.43 17.18
C GLY A 323 25.45 16.84 17.23
N SER A 324 24.90 17.30 16.10
CA SER A 324 24.14 18.56 16.02
C SER A 324 22.83 18.51 16.78
N LEU A 325 22.28 17.30 16.95
CA LEU A 325 20.98 17.02 17.56
C LEU A 325 19.79 17.61 16.81
N LEU A 326 19.98 18.04 15.56
CA LEU A 326 18.98 18.74 14.77
C LEU A 326 17.94 17.84 14.08
N SER A 327 18.11 16.51 14.07
CA SER A 327 17.24 15.63 13.28
C SER A 327 15.73 15.79 13.57
N PRO A 328 15.23 15.85 14.83
CA PRO A 328 13.79 16.05 15.06
C PRO A 328 13.27 17.36 14.47
N TYR A 329 14.08 18.42 14.54
CA TYR A 329 13.72 19.75 14.04
C TYR A 329 13.76 19.83 12.51
N LEU A 330 14.68 19.09 11.87
CA LEU A 330 14.71 18.96 10.42
C LEU A 330 13.55 18.10 9.91
N SER A 331 13.11 17.11 10.69
CA SER A 331 12.01 16.21 10.32
C SER A 331 10.66 16.88 10.30
N PHE A 332 10.35 17.70 11.31
CA PHE A 332 9.11 18.49 11.34
C PHE A 332 9.26 19.89 10.72
N GLY A 333 10.32 20.12 9.96
CA GLY A 333 10.50 21.37 9.20
C GLY A 333 10.69 22.64 10.02
N PHE A 334 10.98 22.54 11.33
CA PHE A 334 11.26 23.66 12.24
C PHE A 334 12.56 24.41 11.92
N LEU A 335 13.42 23.84 11.08
CA LEU A 335 14.67 24.45 10.65
C LEU A 335 14.94 24.12 9.18
N SER A 336 15.27 25.14 8.39
CA SER A 336 15.64 24.92 6.98
C SER A 336 16.97 24.19 6.86
N SER A 337 17.00 23.13 6.04
CA SER A 337 18.23 22.43 5.68
C SER A 337 19.19 23.35 4.90
N ALA A 338 18.65 24.23 4.05
CA ALA A 338 19.43 25.26 3.35
C ALA A 338 20.02 26.29 4.32
N GLU A 339 19.27 26.73 5.34
CA GLU A 339 19.80 27.58 6.43
C GLU A 339 20.97 26.90 7.15
N VAL A 340 20.81 25.62 7.50
CA VAL A 340 21.88 24.83 8.13
C VAL A 340 23.10 24.77 7.22
N ALA A 341 22.94 24.36 5.96
CA ALA A 341 24.03 24.25 5.00
C ALA A 341 24.76 25.60 4.83
N SER A 342 24.01 26.69 4.69
CA SER A 342 24.55 28.04 4.53
C SER A 342 25.39 28.46 5.74
N LYS A 343 24.87 28.26 6.94
CA LYS A 343 25.59 28.59 8.19
C LYS A 343 26.83 27.72 8.40
N ILE A 344 26.81 26.47 7.96
CA ILE A 344 27.95 25.55 8.05
C ILE A 344 29.05 25.95 7.05
N LEU A 345 28.69 26.19 5.79
CA LEU A 345 29.62 26.65 4.74
C LEU A 345 30.30 27.98 5.13
N ASN A 346 29.55 28.88 5.77
CA ASN A 346 30.04 30.20 6.21
C ASN A 346 30.57 30.24 7.66
N SER A 347 30.74 29.09 8.32
CA SER A 347 31.11 29.02 9.75
C SER A 347 32.56 29.43 10.07
N GLY A 348 33.41 29.57 9.04
CA GLY A 348 34.86 29.77 9.21
C GLY A 348 35.60 28.56 9.79
N ARG A 349 34.96 27.37 9.82
CA ARG A 349 35.60 26.11 10.24
C ARG A 349 36.46 25.52 9.13
N SER A 350 37.21 24.47 9.49
CA SER A 350 38.09 23.80 8.54
C SER A 350 37.25 23.16 7.42
N MET A 351 37.74 23.20 6.17
CA MET A 351 37.05 22.56 5.05
C MET A 351 36.75 21.07 5.28
N PRO A 352 37.63 20.26 5.90
CA PRO A 352 37.28 18.89 6.27
C PRO A 352 36.04 18.79 7.17
N ASP A 353 35.95 19.61 8.22
CA ASP A 353 34.79 19.61 9.14
C ASP A 353 33.49 20.02 8.42
N VAL A 354 33.58 21.06 7.59
CA VAL A 354 32.47 21.55 6.76
C VAL A 354 32.00 20.45 5.80
N THR A 355 32.90 19.90 4.99
CA THR A 355 32.58 18.85 4.01
C THR A 355 32.00 17.60 4.69
N ALA A 356 32.54 17.19 5.85
CA ALA A 356 32.01 16.04 6.59
C ALA A 356 30.55 16.26 7.03
N TYR A 357 30.20 17.46 7.49
CA TYR A 357 28.82 17.76 7.87
C TYR A 357 27.89 17.88 6.66
N ILE A 358 28.32 18.53 5.57
CA ILE A 358 27.52 18.63 4.34
C ILE A 358 27.25 17.24 3.74
N ARG A 359 28.19 16.28 3.82
CA ARG A 359 27.92 14.88 3.48
C ARG A 359 26.86 14.24 4.37
N SER A 360 26.79 14.61 5.65
CA SER A 360 25.72 14.14 6.53
C SER A 360 24.35 14.70 6.12
N LEU A 361 24.28 15.93 5.62
CA LEU A 361 23.05 16.47 5.01
C LEU A 361 22.71 15.74 3.71
N ALA A 362 23.70 15.43 2.87
CA ALA A 362 23.49 14.63 1.66
C ALA A 362 22.87 13.26 2.00
N ARG A 363 23.37 12.56 3.03
CA ARG A 363 22.81 11.29 3.50
C ARG A 363 21.37 11.42 3.99
N ARG A 364 21.00 12.56 4.59
CA ARG A 364 19.60 12.87 4.93
C ARG A 364 18.75 12.91 3.66
N GLU A 365 19.18 13.65 2.65
CA GLU A 365 18.43 13.83 1.40
C GLU A 365 18.36 12.56 0.54
N MET A 366 19.25 11.58 0.76
CA MET A 366 19.07 10.24 0.18
C MET A 366 17.77 9.56 0.64
N GLY A 367 17.27 9.86 1.84
CA GLY A 367 15.94 9.42 2.31
C GLY A 367 14.81 9.94 1.43
N PHE A 368 14.89 11.22 1.07
CA PHE A 368 13.91 11.87 0.20
C PHE A 368 14.01 11.34 -1.24
N ASN A 369 15.22 11.12 -1.74
CA ASN A 369 15.44 10.42 -3.02
C ASN A 369 14.84 9.01 -3.03
N LEU A 370 14.92 8.26 -1.92
CA LEU A 370 14.32 6.92 -1.82
C LEU A 370 12.80 6.98 -1.93
N VAL A 371 12.13 7.75 -1.06
CA VAL A 371 10.66 7.77 -1.01
C VAL A 371 10.03 8.37 -2.25
N ASN A 372 10.72 9.32 -2.91
CA ASN A 372 10.22 9.95 -4.13
C ASN A 372 10.18 8.99 -5.33
N TYR A 373 11.13 8.05 -5.40
CA TYR A 373 11.30 7.18 -6.58
C TYR A 373 10.96 5.71 -6.34
N VAL A 374 10.71 5.31 -5.09
CA VAL A 374 10.34 3.94 -4.72
C VAL A 374 9.00 3.99 -3.98
N PRO A 375 7.87 3.70 -4.66
CA PRO A 375 6.54 3.73 -4.04
C PRO A 375 6.42 2.83 -2.79
N GLU A 376 7.08 1.67 -2.80
CA GLU A 376 7.16 0.70 -1.70
C GLU A 376 8.36 0.94 -0.78
N TYR A 377 8.69 2.21 -0.48
CA TYR A 377 9.83 2.59 0.35
C TYR A 377 9.78 2.03 1.79
N ASP A 378 8.62 1.61 2.25
CA ASP A 378 8.35 1.01 3.55
C ASP A 378 8.48 -0.52 3.57
N ASP A 379 8.78 -1.14 2.43
CA ASP A 379 8.88 -2.60 2.30
C ASP A 379 10.34 -3.07 2.13
N TYR A 380 10.77 -3.93 3.06
CA TYR A 380 12.10 -4.56 3.12
C TYR A 380 12.59 -5.08 1.75
N ARG A 381 11.69 -5.67 0.97
CA ARG A 381 12.02 -6.35 -0.30
C ARG A 381 12.41 -5.38 -1.40
N PHE A 382 11.99 -4.12 -1.29
CA PHE A 382 12.26 -3.07 -2.28
C PHE A 382 13.41 -2.18 -1.85
N VAL A 383 13.61 -1.98 -0.54
CA VAL A 383 14.65 -1.07 -0.04
C VAL A 383 15.98 -1.75 0.28
N VAL A 384 15.99 -3.06 0.61
CA VAL A 384 17.22 -3.82 0.86
C VAL A 384 17.63 -4.61 -0.39
N PRO A 385 18.89 -4.48 -0.88
CA PRO A 385 19.38 -5.22 -2.04
C PRO A 385 19.25 -6.73 -1.86
N GLU A 386 18.84 -7.41 -2.91
CA GLU A 386 18.55 -8.84 -2.89
C GLU A 386 19.71 -9.70 -2.36
N GLU A 387 20.93 -9.48 -2.85
CA GLU A 387 22.14 -10.18 -2.39
C GLU A 387 22.34 -10.07 -0.87
N ARG A 388 21.85 -8.98 -0.28
CA ARG A 388 21.88 -8.73 1.16
C ARG A 388 20.74 -9.43 1.89
N ARG A 389 19.54 -9.44 1.31
CA ARG A 389 18.41 -10.20 1.86
C ARG A 389 18.76 -11.68 1.98
N GLU A 390 19.30 -12.27 0.93
CA GLU A 390 19.72 -13.68 0.92
C GLU A 390 20.85 -13.97 1.91
N ALA A 391 21.89 -13.12 1.94
CA ALA A 391 23.00 -13.29 2.87
C ALA A 391 22.55 -13.26 4.34
N LEU A 392 21.57 -12.42 4.67
CA LEU A 392 20.99 -12.33 6.01
C LEU A 392 20.21 -13.60 6.37
N VAL A 393 19.36 -14.12 5.47
CA VAL A 393 18.61 -15.36 5.70
C VAL A 393 19.55 -16.52 6.02
N VAL A 394 20.55 -16.75 5.16
CA VAL A 394 21.54 -17.84 5.35
C VAL A 394 22.31 -17.67 6.67
N ALA A 395 22.72 -16.45 6.98
CA ALA A 395 23.49 -16.19 8.19
C ALA A 395 22.66 -16.43 9.47
N LEU A 396 21.36 -16.08 9.46
CA LEU A 396 20.47 -16.27 10.61
C LEU A 396 20.04 -17.73 10.79
N GLU A 397 19.75 -18.45 9.71
CA GLU A 397 19.45 -19.89 9.75
C GLU A 397 20.59 -20.69 10.40
N SER A 398 21.85 -20.34 10.06
CA SER A 398 23.04 -21.03 10.58
C SER A 398 23.25 -20.88 12.09
N ARG A 399 22.64 -19.86 12.72
CA ARG A 399 22.83 -19.55 14.15
C ARG A 399 21.91 -20.35 15.08
N GLY A 400 20.83 -20.95 14.57
CA GLY A 400 19.92 -21.80 15.37
C GLY A 400 19.25 -21.08 16.56
N ILE A 401 19.08 -19.76 16.49
CA ILE A 401 18.56 -18.93 17.59
C ILE A 401 17.04 -19.14 17.72
N SER A 402 16.53 -19.11 18.95
CA SER A 402 15.09 -18.99 19.20
C SER A 402 14.72 -17.51 19.20
N PRO A 403 13.73 -17.07 18.39
CA PRO A 403 13.40 -15.65 18.28
C PRO A 403 13.00 -15.11 19.64
N VAL A 404 13.43 -13.90 19.94
CA VAL A 404 13.03 -13.22 21.18
C VAL A 404 11.52 -12.93 21.12
N VAL A 405 10.85 -13.17 22.24
CA VAL A 405 9.41 -12.89 22.40
C VAL A 405 9.18 -11.40 22.18
N GLU A 406 8.16 -11.07 21.38
CA GLU A 406 7.95 -9.71 20.87
C GLU A 406 7.82 -8.67 21.99
N GLU A 407 7.09 -9.00 23.05
CA GLU A 407 6.89 -8.15 24.22
C GLU A 407 8.22 -7.76 24.90
N MET A 408 9.22 -8.66 24.88
CA MET A 408 10.54 -8.37 25.45
C MET A 408 11.33 -7.37 24.58
N LEU A 409 11.16 -7.41 23.26
CA LEU A 409 11.77 -6.41 22.37
C LEU A 409 11.15 -5.04 22.65
N TRP A 410 9.81 -4.95 22.66
CA TRP A 410 9.09 -3.70 22.89
C TRP A 410 9.42 -3.05 24.24
N ALA A 411 9.61 -3.85 25.31
CA ALA A 411 9.97 -3.36 26.63
C ALA A 411 11.48 -3.09 26.84
N GLY A 412 12.36 -3.53 25.92
CA GLY A 412 13.81 -3.50 26.13
C GLY A 412 14.24 -4.43 27.27
N GLU A 413 13.76 -5.67 27.25
CA GLU A 413 13.98 -6.70 28.29
C GLU A 413 14.56 -8.01 27.73
N THR A 414 15.30 -7.92 26.63
CA THR A 414 15.97 -9.06 25.99
C THR A 414 17.18 -9.57 26.80
N PRO A 415 17.78 -10.72 26.42
CA PRO A 415 19.08 -11.12 26.98
C PRO A 415 20.23 -10.14 26.70
N ASP A 416 20.15 -9.32 25.64
CA ASP A 416 21.17 -8.32 25.30
C ASP A 416 20.96 -7.03 26.12
N LYS A 417 21.72 -6.89 27.20
CA LYS A 417 21.65 -5.73 28.10
C LYS A 417 22.04 -4.40 27.44
N GLN A 418 22.92 -4.43 26.43
CA GLN A 418 23.34 -3.21 25.74
C GLN A 418 22.24 -2.74 24.79
N TRP A 419 21.64 -3.67 24.05
CA TRP A 419 20.47 -3.36 23.22
C TRP A 419 19.29 -2.85 24.05
N ASN A 420 19.02 -3.49 25.19
CA ASN A 420 17.99 -3.05 26.13
C ASN A 420 18.20 -1.61 26.63
N ALA A 421 19.45 -1.21 26.87
CA ALA A 421 19.76 0.14 27.29
C ALA A 421 19.42 1.16 26.19
N ALA A 422 19.79 0.87 24.93
CA ALA A 422 19.44 1.70 23.77
C ALA A 422 17.92 1.78 23.56
N GLN A 423 17.22 0.63 23.62
CA GLN A 423 15.76 0.57 23.51
C GLN A 423 15.08 1.40 24.62
N LYS A 424 15.54 1.29 25.87
CA LYS A 424 14.99 2.05 27.00
C LYS A 424 15.30 3.54 26.92
N ASP A 425 16.46 3.93 26.37
CA ASP A 425 16.79 5.34 26.10
C ASP A 425 15.82 5.93 25.06
N MET A 426 15.58 5.20 23.97
CA MET A 426 14.62 5.56 22.93
C MET A 426 13.18 5.68 23.49
N ILE A 427 12.73 4.70 24.29
CA ILE A 427 11.42 4.75 24.95
C ILE A 427 11.30 5.98 25.85
N LYS A 428 12.31 6.28 26.67
CA LYS A 428 12.26 7.35 27.66
C LYS A 428 12.43 8.75 27.06
N ASN A 429 13.44 8.92 26.21
CA ASN A 429 13.91 10.23 25.76
C ASN A 429 13.51 10.56 24.32
N GLY A 430 12.95 9.59 23.58
CA GLY A 430 12.60 9.75 22.17
C GLY A 430 13.81 9.86 21.24
N ARG A 431 14.98 9.42 21.73
CA ARG A 431 16.23 9.42 21.00
C ARG A 431 17.21 8.42 21.62
N ASP A 432 18.01 7.77 20.78
CA ASP A 432 19.22 7.09 21.25
C ASP A 432 20.41 8.07 21.24
N LEU A 433 20.89 8.43 22.43
CA LEU A 433 22.05 9.31 22.60
C LEU A 433 23.33 8.55 22.90
N THR A 434 23.22 7.27 23.26
CA THR A 434 24.31 6.48 23.86
C THR A 434 24.87 5.44 22.92
N THR A 435 24.04 4.96 21.98
CA THR A 435 24.37 3.94 21.01
C THR A 435 23.92 4.39 19.61
N ASP A 436 24.47 3.79 18.56
CA ASP A 436 24.06 4.10 17.20
C ASP A 436 22.89 3.20 16.73
N ARG A 437 22.01 3.78 15.91
CA ARG A 437 20.90 3.09 15.22
C ARG A 437 21.42 1.89 14.42
N ALA A 438 22.66 1.95 13.91
CA ALA A 438 23.33 0.82 13.28
C ALA A 438 23.48 -0.39 14.22
N PHE A 439 23.96 -0.17 15.44
CA PHE A 439 24.08 -1.23 16.44
C PHE A 439 22.70 -1.76 16.83
N TRP A 440 21.73 -0.87 17.03
CA TRP A 440 20.37 -1.26 17.40
C TRP A 440 19.72 -2.14 16.33
N CYS A 441 19.82 -1.76 15.05
CA CYS A 441 19.36 -2.58 13.91
C CYS A 441 20.14 -3.89 13.79
N GLN A 442 21.47 -3.85 13.92
CA GLN A 442 22.33 -5.03 13.87
C GLN A 442 21.87 -6.08 14.89
N ARG A 443 21.67 -5.67 16.15
CA ARG A 443 21.19 -6.57 17.20
C ARG A 443 19.75 -7.04 16.96
N MET A 444 18.87 -6.18 16.46
CA MET A 444 17.50 -6.56 16.08
C MET A 444 17.51 -7.70 15.06
N ILE A 445 18.33 -7.58 14.01
CA ILE A 445 18.51 -8.62 12.98
C ILE A 445 18.99 -9.92 13.62
N GLU A 446 19.96 -9.85 14.54
CA GLU A 446 20.52 -11.03 15.19
C GLU A 446 19.59 -11.73 16.18
N MET A 447 18.52 -11.05 16.64
CA MET A 447 17.53 -11.58 17.59
C MET A 447 16.28 -12.17 16.91
N ASP A 448 16.19 -12.08 15.59
CA ASP A 448 15.09 -12.60 14.79
C ASP A 448 15.56 -13.72 13.85
N ARG A 449 14.62 -14.56 13.39
CA ARG A 449 14.90 -15.59 12.38
C ARG A 449 14.68 -15.09 10.96
N ASP A 450 13.74 -14.16 10.82
CA ASP A 450 13.39 -13.59 9.53
C ASP A 450 13.85 -12.13 9.48
N PRO A 451 14.82 -11.77 8.61
CA PRO A 451 15.28 -10.40 8.49
C PRO A 451 14.18 -9.45 7.96
N HIS A 452 13.15 -9.95 7.28
CA HIS A 452 11.98 -9.16 6.91
C HIS A 452 11.15 -8.76 8.14
N VAL A 453 10.90 -9.72 9.06
CA VAL A 453 10.21 -9.44 10.33
C VAL A 453 11.03 -8.48 11.20
N ALA A 454 12.35 -8.69 11.27
CA ALA A 454 13.25 -7.80 11.98
C ALA A 454 13.21 -6.37 11.41
N PHE A 455 13.13 -6.22 10.09
CA PHE A 455 13.02 -4.92 9.42
C PHE A 455 11.71 -4.22 9.79
N ASN A 456 10.58 -4.92 9.70
CA ASN A 456 9.27 -4.36 10.04
C ASN A 456 9.20 -3.92 11.50
N ARG A 457 9.75 -4.73 12.42
CA ARG A 457 9.90 -4.37 13.83
C ARG A 457 10.80 -3.15 14.02
N ALA A 458 11.92 -3.12 13.31
CA ALA A 458 12.86 -2.01 13.36
C ALA A 458 12.18 -0.68 12.97
N VAL A 459 11.43 -0.68 11.87
CA VAL A 459 10.66 0.48 11.40
C VAL A 459 9.58 0.86 12.42
N ALA A 460 8.74 -0.09 12.82
CA ALA A 460 7.62 0.16 13.74
C ALA A 460 8.08 0.74 15.08
N MET A 461 9.15 0.20 15.67
CA MET A 461 9.69 0.71 16.92
C MET A 461 10.38 2.07 16.74
N ASN A 462 11.04 2.32 15.60
CA ASN A 462 11.59 3.64 15.34
C ASN A 462 10.49 4.68 15.28
N MET A 463 9.45 4.44 14.45
CA MET A 463 8.31 5.34 14.31
C MET A 463 7.59 5.55 15.64
N ARG A 464 7.44 4.50 16.47
CA ARG A 464 6.72 4.60 17.74
C ARG A 464 7.41 5.51 18.76
N PHE A 465 8.74 5.48 18.80
CA PHE A 465 9.50 6.04 19.92
C PHE A 465 10.42 7.21 19.56
N MET A 466 11.09 7.20 18.40
CA MET A 466 12.08 8.21 18.00
C MET A 466 11.42 9.46 17.44
N LEU A 467 11.70 10.62 18.02
CA LEU A 467 11.16 11.91 17.56
C LEU A 467 11.42 12.21 16.08
N ASP A 468 12.51 11.70 15.51
CA ASP A 468 12.90 11.95 14.12
C ASP A 468 12.48 10.84 13.13
N ALA A 469 11.57 9.94 13.52
CA ALA A 469 11.23 8.77 12.70
C ALA A 469 10.04 8.94 11.75
N LEU A 470 9.20 9.96 11.92
CA LEU A 470 8.13 10.29 10.96
C LEU A 470 8.70 11.12 9.79
N ASP A 471 9.76 10.62 9.16
CA ASP A 471 10.56 11.31 8.14
C ASP A 471 11.09 10.29 7.11
N PRO A 472 11.19 10.65 5.81
CA PRO A 472 11.78 9.79 4.76
C PRO A 472 13.13 9.15 5.12
N VAL A 473 13.94 9.82 5.93
CA VAL A 473 15.25 9.38 6.40
C VAL A 473 15.18 8.04 7.15
N VAL A 474 14.09 7.76 7.87
CA VAL A 474 13.98 6.53 8.67
C VAL A 474 14.09 5.28 7.80
N PHE A 475 13.39 5.29 6.66
CA PHE A 475 13.32 4.15 5.74
C PHE A 475 14.68 3.89 5.09
N HIS A 476 15.34 4.96 4.62
CA HIS A 476 16.67 4.87 4.04
C HIS A 476 17.71 4.39 5.06
N CYS A 477 17.73 4.99 6.26
CA CYS A 477 18.68 4.60 7.29
C CYS A 477 18.50 3.13 7.70
N ILE A 478 17.28 2.67 8.00
CA ILE A 478 17.05 1.28 8.40
C ILE A 478 17.45 0.35 7.24
N ALA A 479 17.05 0.65 6.00
CA ALA A 479 17.46 -0.12 4.83
C ALA A 479 18.98 -0.20 4.65
N GLU A 480 19.69 0.91 4.86
CA GLU A 480 21.16 0.97 4.80
C GLU A 480 21.81 0.08 5.87
N HIS A 481 21.30 0.11 7.10
CA HIS A 481 21.81 -0.75 8.18
C HIS A 481 21.59 -2.23 7.91
N PHE A 482 20.42 -2.61 7.39
CA PHE A 482 20.18 -4.00 6.96
C PHE A 482 21.09 -4.39 5.79
N SER A 483 21.38 -3.46 4.87
CA SER A 483 22.28 -3.71 3.74
C SER A 483 23.75 -3.85 4.15
N LYS A 484 24.16 -3.22 5.25
CA LYS A 484 25.56 -3.18 5.72
C LYS A 484 25.83 -4.03 6.96
N CYS A 485 24.82 -4.71 7.46
CA CYS A 485 24.86 -5.58 8.63
C CYS A 485 26.08 -6.54 8.58
N LYS A 486 26.86 -6.56 9.67
CA LYS A 486 28.07 -7.38 9.82
C LYS A 486 27.71 -8.67 10.57
N ILE A 487 27.19 -9.68 9.87
CA ILE A 487 26.95 -11.00 10.47
C ILE A 487 28.14 -11.93 10.19
N ASP A 488 28.82 -12.39 11.25
CA ASP A 488 29.91 -13.36 11.18
C ASP A 488 29.40 -14.73 10.70
N ALA A 489 29.66 -15.05 9.44
CA ALA A 489 29.51 -16.40 8.89
C ALA A 489 30.72 -17.26 9.33
N SER A 490 30.76 -17.70 10.59
CA SER A 490 31.82 -18.60 11.03
C SER A 490 31.56 -20.06 10.61
N SER A 491 32.52 -20.59 9.84
CA SER A 491 32.72 -21.98 9.40
C SER A 491 32.00 -22.50 8.15
N ARG A 492 32.33 -21.91 7.00
CA ARG A 492 32.97 -22.66 5.89
C ARG A 492 33.79 -21.68 5.07
N SER A 493 35.12 -21.77 5.16
CA SER A 493 35.99 -21.09 4.20
C SER A 493 35.72 -21.68 2.82
N LEU A 494 34.99 -20.95 2.00
CA LEU A 494 35.04 -21.13 0.55
C LEU A 494 36.06 -20.12 0.04
N ASP A 495 37.13 -20.66 -0.55
CA ASP A 495 38.14 -19.93 -1.29
C ASP A 495 37.48 -18.84 -2.19
N PRO A 496 37.88 -17.55 -2.13
CA PRO A 496 37.24 -16.46 -2.90
C PRO A 496 37.42 -16.58 -4.42
N LYS A 497 38.13 -17.63 -4.88
CA LYS A 497 38.35 -17.94 -6.30
C LYS A 497 37.76 -19.29 -6.72
N ALA A 498 36.92 -19.92 -5.91
CA ALA A 498 36.30 -21.21 -6.26
C ALA A 498 34.79 -21.34 -5.95
N SER A 499 34.09 -20.30 -5.48
CA SER A 499 32.61 -20.38 -5.31
C SER A 499 31.82 -19.19 -5.86
N ALA A 500 32.44 -18.36 -6.69
CA ALA A 500 31.72 -17.55 -7.66
C ALA A 500 31.24 -18.49 -8.77
N ASN A 501 30.00 -18.96 -8.65
CA ASN A 501 29.09 -19.46 -9.71
C ASN A 501 28.20 -20.58 -9.16
N GLY A 502 26.91 -20.31 -8.91
CA GLY A 502 25.93 -21.41 -8.96
C GLY A 502 24.60 -21.27 -8.21
N SER A 503 24.48 -20.45 -7.15
CA SER A 503 23.28 -20.51 -6.26
C SER A 503 22.47 -19.21 -6.17
N ILE A 504 23.09 -18.04 -6.04
CA ILE A 504 22.37 -16.73 -6.00
C ILE A 504 22.04 -16.23 -7.41
N SER A 505 22.97 -16.46 -8.34
CA SER A 505 22.65 -16.44 -9.75
C SER A 505 21.54 -17.43 -10.08
N ARG A 506 21.31 -18.49 -9.28
CA ARG A 506 20.21 -19.42 -9.51
C ARG A 506 18.88 -18.84 -9.09
N GLY A 507 18.73 -18.22 -7.91
CA GLY A 507 17.45 -17.60 -7.48
C GLY A 507 16.97 -16.47 -8.41
N ILE A 508 17.86 -15.53 -8.76
CA ILE A 508 17.55 -14.42 -9.69
C ILE A 508 17.38 -14.92 -11.14
N VAL A 509 18.20 -15.89 -11.58
CA VAL A 509 17.98 -16.53 -12.88
C VAL A 509 16.72 -17.36 -12.86
N GLU A 510 16.36 -18.05 -11.78
CA GLU A 510 15.15 -18.86 -11.64
C GLU A 510 13.92 -17.96 -11.57
N GLN A 511 14.00 -16.79 -10.94
CA GLN A 511 12.93 -15.79 -10.97
C GLN A 511 12.80 -15.16 -12.36
N ARG A 512 13.88 -14.69 -12.99
CA ARG A 512 13.84 -14.17 -14.37
C ARG A 512 13.47 -15.25 -15.39
N GLN A 513 13.88 -16.49 -15.16
CA GLN A 513 13.52 -17.66 -15.94
C GLN A 513 12.06 -17.96 -15.71
N MET A 514 11.54 -17.81 -14.49
CA MET A 514 10.13 -17.97 -14.18
C MET A 514 9.29 -16.88 -14.85
N GLU A 515 9.68 -15.61 -14.75
CA GLU A 515 9.05 -14.51 -15.46
C GLU A 515 9.09 -14.72 -16.97
N SER A 516 10.23 -15.15 -17.53
CA SER A 516 10.35 -15.52 -18.94
C SER A 516 9.44 -16.71 -19.30
N ASN A 517 9.40 -17.75 -18.48
CA ASN A 517 8.54 -18.92 -18.65
C ASN A 517 7.07 -18.50 -18.62
N MET A 518 6.69 -17.60 -17.71
CA MET A 518 5.36 -17.03 -17.57
C MET A 518 4.98 -16.17 -18.77
N TRP A 519 5.81 -15.19 -19.16
CA TRP A 519 5.58 -14.34 -20.35
C TRP A 519 5.39 -15.16 -21.61
N ASN A 520 6.19 -16.20 -21.75
CA ASN A 520 6.04 -17.09 -22.86
C ASN A 520 4.82 -18.01 -22.75
N ALA A 521 4.49 -18.49 -21.54
CA ALA A 521 3.28 -19.27 -21.30
C ALA A 521 2.03 -18.46 -21.68
N LEU A 522 2.00 -17.16 -21.33
CA LEU A 522 0.97 -16.21 -21.77
C LEU A 522 0.90 -16.08 -23.29
N ARG A 523 2.06 -15.96 -23.96
CA ARG A 523 2.13 -15.91 -25.43
C ARG A 523 1.57 -17.17 -26.08
N THR A 524 1.87 -18.34 -25.53
CA THR A 524 1.39 -19.60 -26.09
C THR A 524 -0.09 -19.82 -25.77
N SER A 525 -0.52 -19.56 -24.53
CA SER A 525 -1.89 -19.80 -24.07
C SER A 525 -2.90 -18.78 -24.60
N GLY A 526 -2.44 -17.61 -25.04
CA GLY A 526 -3.30 -16.51 -25.49
C GLY A 526 -4.04 -15.78 -24.35
N VAL A 527 -3.73 -16.15 -23.10
CA VAL A 527 -4.21 -15.48 -21.89
C VAL A 527 -3.65 -14.06 -21.83
N GLU A 528 -4.50 -13.09 -21.49
CA GLU A 528 -4.09 -11.70 -21.32
C GLU A 528 -3.17 -11.55 -20.10
N ASP A 529 -2.08 -10.81 -20.26
CA ASP A 529 -1.10 -10.53 -19.20
C ASP A 529 -1.72 -9.91 -17.95
N SER A 530 -2.67 -8.99 -18.12
CA SER A 530 -3.44 -8.36 -17.04
C SER A 530 -4.19 -9.35 -16.13
N ARG A 531 -4.37 -10.62 -16.54
CA ARG A 531 -5.00 -11.65 -15.70
C ARG A 531 -4.06 -12.29 -14.69
N VAL A 532 -2.75 -12.16 -14.85
CA VAL A 532 -1.77 -13.01 -14.15
C VAL A 532 -0.91 -12.19 -13.20
N ARG A 533 -0.69 -12.72 -11.98
CA ARG A 533 0.26 -12.15 -11.02
C ARG A 533 1.13 -13.23 -10.40
N LEU A 534 2.33 -12.83 -10.03
CA LEU A 534 3.18 -13.62 -9.15
C LEU A 534 2.91 -13.17 -7.70
N LEU A 535 2.47 -14.11 -6.84
CA LEU A 535 2.08 -13.82 -5.46
C LEU A 535 3.26 -13.82 -4.48
N ASN A 536 4.36 -14.47 -4.83
CA ASN A 536 5.60 -14.47 -4.07
C ASN A 536 6.80 -14.14 -4.97
N LYS A 537 7.98 -13.97 -4.38
CA LYS A 537 9.21 -13.65 -5.14
C LYS A 537 10.08 -14.90 -5.34
N CYS A 538 9.46 -16.07 -5.43
CA CYS A 538 10.15 -17.36 -5.54
C CYS A 538 10.35 -17.77 -7.00
N GLY A 539 11.44 -18.49 -7.27
CA GLY A 539 11.70 -19.16 -8.55
C GLY A 539 11.01 -20.52 -8.63
N THR A 540 11.36 -21.31 -9.65
CA THR A 540 10.83 -22.68 -9.81
C THR A 540 11.69 -23.70 -9.09
N SER A 541 11.11 -24.77 -8.54
CA SER A 541 11.91 -25.83 -7.90
C SER A 541 12.73 -26.62 -8.91
N PRO A 542 14.07 -26.71 -8.77
CA PRO A 542 14.92 -27.49 -9.68
C PRO A 542 14.71 -29.01 -9.54
N THR A 543 14.08 -29.45 -8.46
CA THR A 543 13.74 -30.86 -8.21
C THR A 543 12.23 -31.11 -8.29
N GLY A 544 11.46 -30.12 -8.72
CA GLY A 544 10.02 -30.21 -8.89
C GLY A 544 9.65 -31.34 -9.85
N LYS A 545 8.65 -32.12 -9.49
CA LYS A 545 8.21 -33.31 -10.22
C LYS A 545 7.00 -33.07 -11.11
N TYR A 546 6.28 -31.98 -10.89
CA TYR A 546 5.09 -31.60 -11.65
C TYR A 546 4.80 -30.11 -11.51
N VAL A 547 4.05 -29.54 -12.44
CA VAL A 547 3.39 -28.24 -12.24
C VAL A 547 2.08 -28.48 -11.51
N LEU A 548 1.84 -27.75 -10.42
CA LEU A 548 0.63 -27.89 -9.61
C LEU A 548 -0.37 -26.80 -9.98
N TYR A 549 -1.51 -27.15 -10.55
CA TYR A 549 -2.66 -26.26 -10.66
C TYR A 549 -3.59 -26.48 -9.47
N TRP A 550 -3.56 -25.55 -8.52
CA TRP A 550 -4.51 -25.51 -7.41
C TRP A 550 -5.78 -24.76 -7.84
N ALA A 551 -6.78 -25.52 -8.29
CA ALA A 551 -8.08 -25.01 -8.68
C ALA A 551 -8.89 -24.60 -7.45
N GLN A 552 -9.40 -23.37 -7.44
CA GLN A 552 -10.15 -22.81 -6.31
C GLN A 552 -11.53 -22.26 -6.69
N THR A 553 -11.68 -21.81 -7.93
CA THR A 553 -12.88 -21.09 -8.40
C THR A 553 -13.27 -21.41 -9.85
N ALA A 554 -12.39 -21.99 -10.66
CA ALA A 554 -12.62 -22.32 -12.07
C ALA A 554 -12.52 -23.84 -12.33
N PHE A 555 -13.59 -24.57 -12.02
CA PHE A 555 -13.63 -26.03 -12.17
C PHE A 555 -14.16 -26.45 -13.54
N ARG A 556 -13.43 -26.13 -14.60
CA ARG A 556 -13.81 -26.44 -15.99
C ARG A 556 -12.59 -26.57 -16.87
N THR A 557 -12.76 -27.19 -18.03
CA THR A 557 -11.67 -27.42 -18.99
C THR A 557 -11.60 -26.39 -20.10
N THR A 558 -12.72 -25.74 -20.44
CA THR A 558 -12.73 -24.69 -21.47
C THR A 558 -12.83 -23.29 -20.89
N HIS A 559 -12.19 -22.32 -21.56
CA HIS A 559 -12.07 -20.93 -21.10
C HIS A 559 -11.63 -20.86 -19.62
N ASN A 560 -10.65 -21.68 -19.26
CA ASN A 560 -10.01 -21.68 -17.95
C ASN A 560 -8.58 -21.15 -18.11
N ASP A 561 -8.44 -19.84 -17.95
CA ASP A 561 -7.16 -19.14 -18.10
C ASP A 561 -6.06 -19.72 -17.20
N SER A 562 -6.40 -20.12 -15.96
CA SER A 562 -5.46 -20.75 -15.02
C SER A 562 -4.97 -22.09 -15.53
N LEU A 563 -5.88 -22.94 -16.03
CA LEU A 563 -5.54 -24.25 -16.60
C LEU A 563 -4.67 -24.09 -17.85
N GLU A 564 -4.97 -23.13 -18.73
CA GLU A 564 -4.17 -22.90 -19.94
C GLU A 564 -2.76 -22.39 -19.61
N VAL A 565 -2.62 -21.53 -18.60
CA VAL A 565 -1.29 -21.12 -18.08
C VAL A 565 -0.56 -22.33 -17.49
N ALA A 566 -1.22 -23.16 -16.70
CA ALA A 566 -0.62 -24.35 -16.09
C ALA A 566 -0.18 -25.39 -17.14
N LYS A 567 -1.02 -25.66 -18.16
CA LYS A 567 -0.69 -26.52 -19.31
C LYS A 567 0.53 -25.99 -20.06
N SER A 568 0.54 -24.69 -20.39
CA SER A 568 1.68 -24.05 -21.05
C SER A 568 2.97 -24.13 -20.24
N LEU A 569 2.91 -23.97 -18.91
CA LEU A 569 4.08 -24.12 -18.04
C LEU A 569 4.55 -25.58 -17.95
N ALA A 570 3.64 -26.54 -17.79
CA ALA A 570 3.95 -27.97 -17.74
C ALA A 570 4.65 -28.45 -19.01
N ALA A 571 4.09 -28.10 -20.18
CA ALA A 571 4.67 -28.43 -21.48
C ALA A 571 6.07 -27.82 -21.67
N ARG A 572 6.31 -26.62 -21.12
CA ARG A 572 7.60 -25.92 -21.19
C ARG A 572 8.65 -26.50 -20.27
N ALA A 573 8.22 -26.90 -19.07
CA ALA A 573 9.10 -27.53 -18.09
C ALA A 573 9.38 -29.00 -18.43
N ASP A 574 8.66 -29.58 -19.41
CA ASP A 574 8.66 -31.02 -19.70
C ASP A 574 8.29 -31.84 -18.45
N LEU A 575 7.27 -31.36 -17.73
CA LEU A 575 6.79 -31.97 -16.48
C LEU A 575 5.31 -32.35 -16.57
N PRO A 576 4.86 -33.38 -15.83
CA PRO A 576 3.44 -33.67 -15.63
C PRO A 576 2.68 -32.46 -15.05
N LEU A 577 1.39 -32.38 -15.40
CA LEU A 577 0.45 -31.44 -14.78
C LEU A 577 -0.37 -32.19 -13.72
N VAL A 578 -0.34 -31.68 -12.48
CA VAL A 578 -1.22 -32.12 -11.40
C VAL A 578 -2.23 -31.02 -11.15
N VAL A 579 -3.52 -31.33 -11.35
CA VAL A 579 -4.62 -30.45 -10.99
C VAL A 579 -5.18 -30.91 -9.66
N VAL A 580 -5.27 -30.01 -8.69
CA VAL A 580 -5.84 -30.30 -7.37
C VAL A 580 -7.04 -29.42 -7.08
N ASP A 581 -8.12 -30.04 -6.63
CA ASP A 581 -9.19 -29.38 -5.90
C ASP A 581 -9.14 -29.78 -4.41
N VAL A 582 -9.20 -28.77 -3.54
CA VAL A 582 -9.19 -28.95 -2.09
C VAL A 582 -10.46 -28.37 -1.51
N MET A 583 -11.35 -29.25 -1.05
CA MET A 583 -12.56 -28.89 -0.33
C MET A 583 -12.25 -28.67 1.15
N ASP A 584 -12.02 -27.41 1.54
CA ASP A 584 -11.86 -27.02 2.95
C ASP A 584 -13.22 -26.91 3.65
N LEU A 585 -13.54 -27.87 4.51
CA LEU A 585 -14.83 -27.91 5.21
C LEU A 585 -15.04 -26.73 6.18
N THR A 586 -14.00 -26.01 6.56
CA THR A 586 -14.12 -24.75 7.32
C THR A 586 -14.83 -23.69 6.48
N VAL A 587 -14.47 -23.58 5.19
CA VAL A 587 -15.07 -22.62 4.25
C VAL A 587 -16.46 -23.09 3.80
N TRP A 588 -16.67 -24.40 3.70
CA TRP A 588 -17.95 -25.00 3.31
C TRP A 588 -18.95 -25.17 4.47
N GLY A 589 -18.61 -24.77 5.70
CA GLY A 589 -19.41 -25.03 6.89
C GLY A 589 -20.83 -24.45 6.88
N THR A 590 -21.09 -23.42 6.05
CA THR A 590 -22.43 -22.83 5.86
C THR A 590 -23.24 -23.50 4.74
N CYS A 591 -22.63 -24.39 3.95
CA CYS A 591 -23.29 -25.11 2.87
C CYS A 591 -23.97 -26.38 3.37
N SER A 592 -25.10 -26.75 2.75
CA SER A 592 -25.70 -28.08 2.93
C SER A 592 -25.12 -29.12 1.97
N LYS A 593 -25.41 -30.41 2.21
CA LYS A 593 -24.98 -31.53 1.35
C LYS A 593 -25.35 -31.35 -0.13
N ARG A 594 -26.44 -30.63 -0.42
CA ARG A 594 -26.85 -30.34 -1.80
C ARG A 594 -25.75 -29.60 -2.57
N HIS A 595 -25.12 -28.62 -1.95
CA HIS A 595 -24.07 -27.83 -2.59
C HIS A 595 -22.81 -28.68 -2.83
N ILE A 596 -22.47 -29.52 -1.85
CA ILE A 596 -21.32 -30.43 -1.94
C ILE A 596 -21.53 -31.46 -3.03
N VAL A 597 -22.71 -32.09 -3.09
CA VAL A 597 -23.01 -33.08 -4.15
C VAL A 597 -23.03 -32.41 -5.53
N PHE A 598 -23.64 -31.23 -5.67
CA PHE A 598 -23.62 -30.47 -6.92
C PHE A 598 -22.18 -30.10 -7.35
N HIS A 599 -21.30 -29.81 -6.38
CA HIS A 599 -19.90 -29.57 -6.67
C HIS A 599 -19.18 -30.85 -7.11
N LEU A 600 -19.30 -31.94 -6.35
CA LEU A 600 -18.72 -33.24 -6.65
C LEU A 600 -19.12 -33.76 -8.03
N GLU A 601 -20.38 -33.60 -8.44
CA GLU A 601 -20.85 -33.96 -9.79
C GLU A 601 -20.01 -33.28 -10.89
N GLY A 602 -19.69 -31.99 -10.72
CA GLY A 602 -18.85 -31.29 -11.69
C GLY A 602 -17.36 -31.56 -11.55
N ILE A 603 -16.87 -31.83 -10.34
CA ILE A 603 -15.48 -32.24 -10.14
C ILE A 603 -15.21 -33.61 -10.76
N VAL A 604 -16.16 -34.56 -10.69
CA VAL A 604 -16.05 -35.84 -11.39
C VAL A 604 -15.91 -35.65 -12.90
N GLU A 605 -16.68 -34.74 -13.50
CA GLU A 605 -16.56 -34.43 -14.92
C GLU A 605 -15.18 -33.81 -15.25
N LEU A 606 -14.69 -32.90 -14.40
CA LEU A 606 -13.37 -32.30 -14.55
C LEU A 606 -12.24 -33.32 -14.41
N GLU A 607 -12.32 -34.19 -13.41
CA GLU A 607 -11.39 -35.30 -13.15
C GLU A 607 -11.28 -36.20 -14.39
N GLU A 608 -12.42 -36.71 -14.89
CA GLU A 608 -12.46 -37.58 -16.07
C GLU A 608 -11.88 -36.90 -17.32
N GLN A 609 -12.12 -35.60 -17.52
CA GLN A 609 -11.57 -34.87 -18.68
C GLN A 609 -10.08 -34.56 -18.54
N ILE A 610 -9.59 -34.19 -17.36
CA ILE A 610 -8.15 -33.96 -17.12
C ILE A 610 -7.35 -35.25 -17.30
N GLU A 611 -7.87 -36.38 -16.82
CA GLU A 611 -7.26 -37.70 -17.02
C GLU A 611 -7.27 -38.12 -18.50
N LEU A 612 -8.35 -37.83 -19.22
CA LEU A 612 -8.44 -38.09 -20.66
C LEU A 612 -7.43 -37.24 -21.46
N ASP A 613 -7.15 -36.02 -21.01
CA ASP A 613 -6.12 -35.14 -21.57
C ASP A 613 -4.68 -35.59 -21.18
N GLY A 614 -4.53 -36.63 -20.36
CA GLY A 614 -3.25 -37.18 -19.89
C GLY A 614 -2.67 -36.51 -18.65
N GLY A 615 -3.43 -35.61 -18.01
CA GLY A 615 -3.06 -34.99 -16.73
C GLY A 615 -3.38 -35.87 -15.52
N THR A 616 -2.92 -35.47 -14.35
CA THR A 616 -3.29 -36.11 -13.07
C THR A 616 -4.24 -35.19 -12.32
N PHE A 617 -5.39 -35.70 -11.89
CA PHE A 617 -6.33 -34.96 -11.05
C PHE A 617 -6.30 -35.49 -9.62
N VAL A 618 -6.43 -34.59 -8.65
CA VAL A 618 -6.37 -34.90 -7.23
C VAL A 618 -7.51 -34.18 -6.51
N PHE A 619 -8.45 -34.92 -5.95
CA PHE A 619 -9.46 -34.36 -5.05
C PHE A 619 -9.08 -34.64 -3.59
N ARG A 620 -9.15 -33.61 -2.74
CA ARG A 620 -8.87 -33.72 -1.30
C ARG A 620 -9.89 -32.94 -0.49
N VAL A 621 -10.11 -33.40 0.75
CA VAL A 621 -11.02 -32.75 1.69
C VAL A 621 -10.23 -32.42 2.95
N ASP A 622 -9.99 -31.13 3.16
CA ASP A 622 -9.39 -30.62 4.39
C ASP A 622 -10.50 -30.54 5.46
N PRO A 623 -10.34 -31.22 6.61
CA PRO A 623 -11.34 -31.21 7.66
C PRO A 623 -11.41 -29.83 8.34
N TYR A 624 -12.50 -29.61 9.07
CA TYR A 624 -12.72 -28.36 9.80
C TYR A 624 -11.52 -28.02 10.70
N GLY A 625 -11.00 -26.80 10.57
CA GLY A 625 -9.85 -26.31 11.35
C GLY A 625 -8.47 -26.72 10.83
N LYS A 626 -8.37 -27.35 9.65
CA LYS A 626 -7.09 -27.76 9.01
C LYS A 626 -6.90 -27.09 7.64
N GLN A 627 -7.08 -25.77 7.58
CA GLN A 627 -7.04 -25.02 6.32
C GLN A 627 -5.67 -25.05 5.64
N GLY A 628 -5.63 -25.47 4.37
CA GLY A 628 -4.42 -25.52 3.54
C GLY A 628 -3.51 -26.70 3.84
N PHE A 629 -3.94 -27.61 4.71
CA PHE A 629 -3.15 -28.74 5.16
C PHE A 629 -2.79 -29.68 4.00
N THR A 630 -3.70 -29.89 3.05
CA THR A 630 -3.40 -30.71 1.87
C THR A 630 -2.26 -30.15 1.02
N LEU A 631 -2.15 -28.83 0.90
CA LEU A 631 -1.13 -28.20 0.08
C LEU A 631 0.22 -28.11 0.80
N LEU A 632 0.21 -27.76 2.08
CA LEU A 632 1.43 -27.47 2.85
C LEU A 632 1.94 -28.67 3.64
N GLY A 633 1.07 -29.61 3.99
CA GLY A 633 1.38 -30.71 4.90
C GLY A 633 1.52 -30.26 6.35
N ASP A 634 2.03 -31.16 7.19
CA ASP A 634 2.34 -30.92 8.60
C ASP A 634 3.45 -31.85 9.07
N ALA A 635 4.59 -31.25 9.39
CA ALA A 635 5.77 -31.96 9.84
C ALA A 635 5.56 -32.66 11.20
N ALA A 636 4.67 -32.16 12.07
CA ALA A 636 4.41 -32.76 13.37
C ALA A 636 3.67 -34.10 13.26
N THR A 637 2.83 -34.25 12.23
CA THR A 637 2.12 -35.50 11.92
C THR A 637 2.81 -36.32 10.82
N GLY A 638 3.90 -35.80 10.24
CA GLY A 638 4.65 -36.44 9.15
C GLY A 638 3.92 -36.41 7.81
N VAL A 639 2.86 -35.61 7.67
CA VAL A 639 2.08 -35.53 6.44
C VAL A 639 2.75 -34.57 5.47
N LYS A 640 3.03 -35.05 4.25
CA LYS A 640 3.58 -34.23 3.17
C LYS A 640 2.45 -33.55 2.40
N GLY A 641 2.67 -32.29 2.01
CA GLY A 641 1.75 -31.52 1.17
C GLY A 641 2.12 -31.55 -0.31
N LEU A 642 1.15 -31.32 -1.18
CA LEU A 642 1.34 -31.27 -2.64
C LEU A 642 2.33 -30.19 -3.09
N ALA A 643 2.49 -29.10 -2.33
CA ALA A 643 3.45 -28.06 -2.67
C ALA A 643 4.91 -28.54 -2.58
N SER A 644 5.19 -29.56 -1.76
CA SER A 644 6.57 -29.98 -1.45
C SER A 644 7.34 -30.59 -2.62
N GLU A 645 6.63 -31.11 -3.64
CA GLU A 645 7.23 -31.72 -4.83
C GLU A 645 6.83 -30.99 -6.13
N ALA A 646 6.15 -29.84 -6.01
CA ALA A 646 5.77 -29.03 -7.15
C ALA A 646 6.94 -28.19 -7.68
N TRP A 647 6.97 -27.99 -9.00
CA TRP A 647 7.91 -27.10 -9.71
C TRP A 647 7.50 -25.64 -9.58
N ALA A 648 6.20 -25.37 -9.75
CA ALA A 648 5.53 -24.10 -9.49
C ALA A 648 4.06 -24.39 -9.19
N ILE A 649 3.39 -23.44 -8.55
CA ILE A 649 1.95 -23.48 -8.29
C ILE A 649 1.27 -22.43 -9.16
N VAL A 650 0.25 -22.85 -9.91
CA VAL A 650 -0.73 -21.95 -10.55
C VAL A 650 -2.02 -22.07 -9.75
N THR A 651 -2.70 -20.96 -9.48
CA THR A 651 -3.98 -20.97 -8.78
C THR A 651 -4.93 -19.91 -9.32
N ASP A 652 -6.23 -20.08 -9.06
CA ASP A 652 -7.22 -19.08 -9.45
C ASP A 652 -7.19 -17.89 -8.48
N ARG A 653 -7.47 -16.68 -8.99
CA ARG A 653 -7.63 -15.49 -8.14
C ARG A 653 -8.80 -15.65 -7.16
N ALA A 654 -8.48 -15.63 -5.88
CA ALA A 654 -9.46 -15.63 -4.80
C ALA A 654 -10.04 -14.23 -4.57
N HIS A 655 -11.36 -14.16 -4.33
CA HIS A 655 -12.05 -12.89 -4.11
C HIS A 655 -12.63 -12.73 -2.70
N MET A 656 -13.11 -13.83 -2.12
CA MET A 656 -13.64 -13.85 -0.76
C MET A 656 -12.48 -13.83 0.25
N LYS A 657 -12.62 -13.08 1.36
CA LYS A 657 -11.59 -12.96 2.41
C LYS A 657 -10.97 -14.29 2.85
N PRO A 658 -11.73 -15.36 3.20
CA PRO A 658 -11.11 -16.60 3.69
C PRO A 658 -10.23 -17.28 2.65
N LYS A 659 -10.63 -17.27 1.38
CA LYS A 659 -9.84 -17.86 0.29
C LYS A 659 -8.62 -17.02 -0.06
N ARG A 660 -8.71 -15.69 0.04
CA ARG A 660 -7.56 -14.78 -0.13
C ARG A 660 -6.51 -15.02 0.96
N ALA A 661 -6.93 -15.01 2.22
CA ALA A 661 -6.05 -15.29 3.35
C ALA A 661 -5.37 -16.67 3.23
N LEU A 662 -6.10 -17.69 2.79
CA LEU A 662 -5.52 -19.01 2.53
C LEU A 662 -4.49 -18.98 1.38
N THR A 663 -4.80 -18.29 0.29
CA THR A 663 -3.90 -18.19 -0.87
C THR A 663 -2.62 -17.44 -0.51
N GLU A 664 -2.73 -16.33 0.22
CA GLU A 664 -1.60 -15.58 0.76
C GLU A 664 -0.76 -16.42 1.71
N LYS A 665 -1.40 -17.14 2.63
CA LYS A 665 -0.70 -18.07 3.53
C LYS A 665 0.09 -19.12 2.76
N VAL A 666 -0.50 -19.73 1.73
CA VAL A 666 0.19 -20.71 0.88
C VAL A 666 1.38 -20.06 0.16
N ALA A 667 1.18 -18.89 -0.46
CA ALA A 667 2.23 -18.17 -1.17
C ALA A 667 3.42 -17.77 -0.26
N GLN A 668 3.14 -17.47 1.01
CA GLN A 668 4.16 -17.15 2.03
C GLN A 668 4.84 -18.39 2.62
N SER A 669 4.22 -19.58 2.53
CA SER A 669 4.71 -20.80 3.19
C SER A 669 5.51 -21.73 2.27
N VAL A 670 5.61 -21.43 0.97
CA VAL A 670 6.26 -22.29 -0.02
C VAL A 670 7.45 -21.59 -0.67
N ASP A 671 8.50 -22.35 -0.97
CA ASP A 671 9.74 -21.86 -1.59
C ASP A 671 9.73 -21.89 -3.13
N ILE A 672 8.54 -22.02 -3.72
CA ILE A 672 8.34 -22.12 -5.17
C ILE A 672 7.39 -21.03 -5.66
N ALA A 673 7.52 -20.64 -6.92
CA ALA A 673 6.69 -19.65 -7.56
C ALA A 673 5.19 -19.99 -7.41
N VAL A 674 4.41 -19.04 -6.87
CA VAL A 674 2.95 -19.12 -6.83
C VAL A 674 2.38 -18.04 -7.75
N ILE A 675 1.65 -18.48 -8.78
CA ILE A 675 1.04 -17.64 -9.80
C ILE A 675 -0.46 -17.62 -9.58
N ASP A 676 -1.05 -16.45 -9.39
CA ASP A 676 -2.50 -16.27 -9.47
C ASP A 676 -2.94 -15.92 -10.90
N VAL A 677 -4.10 -16.43 -11.29
CA VAL A 677 -4.68 -16.17 -12.60
C VAL A 677 -6.17 -15.85 -12.45
N GLU A 678 -6.61 -14.73 -13.02
CA GLU A 678 -8.01 -14.36 -13.07
C GLU A 678 -8.79 -15.19 -14.10
N ALA A 679 -9.41 -16.27 -13.63
CA ALA A 679 -10.26 -17.15 -14.42
C ALA A 679 -11.74 -17.15 -13.98
N LYS A 680 -12.13 -16.38 -12.97
CA LYS A 680 -13.49 -16.37 -12.41
C LYS A 680 -14.38 -15.27 -12.99
N LEU A 681 -13.76 -14.17 -13.43
CA LEU A 681 -14.41 -13.00 -13.99
C LEU A 681 -14.17 -12.90 -15.50
N LEU A 682 -15.07 -12.20 -16.20
CA LEU A 682 -14.91 -11.89 -17.61
C LEU A 682 -13.65 -11.07 -17.83
N MET A 683 -13.31 -10.14 -16.94
CA MET A 683 -12.06 -9.40 -16.98
C MET A 683 -11.54 -9.12 -15.56
N PRO A 684 -10.22 -8.92 -15.38
CA PRO A 684 -9.64 -8.57 -14.08
C PRO A 684 -10.24 -7.30 -13.50
N LEU A 685 -10.44 -7.27 -12.18
CA LEU A 685 -10.98 -6.09 -11.49
C LEU A 685 -10.11 -4.85 -11.71
N GLU A 686 -8.80 -5.04 -11.88
CA GLU A 686 -7.83 -3.99 -12.11
C GLU A 686 -8.03 -3.26 -13.45
N VAL A 687 -8.65 -3.92 -14.43
CA VAL A 687 -9.04 -3.31 -15.70
C VAL A 687 -10.27 -2.41 -15.54
N LEU A 688 -11.11 -2.72 -14.55
CA LEU A 688 -12.35 -2.02 -14.23
C LEU A 688 -12.19 -1.03 -13.09
N ALA A 689 -10.99 -0.98 -12.49
CA ALA A 689 -10.68 -0.20 -11.31
C ALA A 689 -10.83 1.30 -11.56
N ASN A 690 -11.22 1.99 -10.49
CA ASN A 690 -11.11 3.44 -10.45
C ASN A 690 -9.61 3.82 -10.43
N PRO A 691 -9.12 4.73 -11.29
CA PRO A 691 -7.70 5.05 -11.39
C PRO A 691 -7.11 5.66 -10.13
N THR A 692 -7.96 6.23 -9.27
CA THR A 692 -7.56 6.91 -8.04
C THR A 692 -7.67 5.99 -6.84
N THR A 693 -8.79 5.29 -6.69
CA THR A 693 -9.11 4.53 -5.46
C THR A 693 -8.96 3.01 -5.62
N LEU A 694 -8.72 2.52 -6.84
CA LEU A 694 -8.83 1.12 -7.26
C LEU A 694 -10.25 0.51 -7.13
N TYR A 695 -11.02 0.94 -6.13
CA TYR A 695 -12.40 0.58 -5.87
C TYR A 695 -13.39 1.48 -6.62
N GLU A 696 -14.32 0.88 -7.37
CA GLU A 696 -15.38 1.62 -8.06
C GLU A 696 -16.78 1.28 -7.49
N PRO A 697 -17.31 2.09 -6.54
CA PRO A 697 -18.63 1.86 -5.97
C PRO A 697 -19.78 2.22 -6.92
N ASP A 698 -19.58 3.14 -7.88
CA ASP A 698 -20.63 3.50 -8.84
C ASP A 698 -20.76 2.45 -9.95
N PHE A 699 -21.90 1.77 -9.98
CA PHE A 699 -22.20 0.78 -11.01
C PHE A 699 -22.17 1.39 -12.43
N ASN A 700 -22.54 2.66 -12.62
CA ASN A 700 -22.57 3.25 -13.96
C ASN A 700 -21.15 3.47 -14.50
N ALA A 701 -20.27 4.07 -13.71
CA ALA A 701 -18.85 4.20 -14.03
C ALA A 701 -18.18 2.82 -14.26
N PHE A 702 -18.47 1.85 -13.38
CA PHE A 702 -17.98 0.47 -13.55
C PHE A 702 -18.46 -0.15 -14.87
N ASN A 703 -19.75 0.01 -15.18
CA ASN A 703 -20.34 -0.51 -16.41
C ASN A 703 -19.79 0.18 -17.66
N GLU A 704 -19.49 1.48 -17.63
CA GLU A 704 -18.86 2.17 -18.75
C GLU A 704 -17.50 1.54 -19.10
N ARG A 705 -16.64 1.34 -18.11
CA ARG A 705 -15.33 0.67 -18.27
C ARG A 705 -15.50 -0.78 -18.74
N PHE A 706 -16.49 -1.48 -18.21
CA PHE A 706 -16.83 -2.85 -18.62
C PHE A 706 -17.23 -2.91 -20.09
N GLN A 707 -18.12 -2.02 -20.56
CA GLN A 707 -18.51 -1.97 -21.97
C GLN A 707 -17.35 -1.58 -22.88
N ALA A 708 -16.44 -0.69 -22.43
CA ALA A 708 -15.25 -0.32 -23.19
C ALA A 708 -14.30 -1.51 -23.40
N ASN A 709 -14.21 -2.44 -22.44
CA ASN A 709 -13.24 -3.53 -22.44
C ASN A 709 -13.81 -4.90 -22.84
N ILE A 710 -15.14 -5.09 -22.86
CA ILE A 710 -15.74 -6.42 -23.07
C ILE A 710 -15.25 -7.14 -24.32
N LYS A 711 -15.05 -6.44 -25.45
CA LYS A 711 -14.58 -7.06 -26.69
C LYS A 711 -13.15 -7.59 -26.61
N ARG A 712 -12.30 -6.98 -25.75
CA ARG A 712 -10.93 -7.43 -25.52
C ARG A 712 -10.90 -8.77 -24.78
N PHE A 713 -11.78 -8.93 -23.79
CA PHE A 713 -11.76 -10.11 -22.90
C PHE A 713 -12.76 -11.20 -23.30
N ALA A 714 -13.81 -10.88 -24.06
CA ALA A 714 -14.71 -11.85 -24.68
C ALA A 714 -14.10 -12.44 -25.97
N LYS A 715 -12.90 -12.99 -25.85
CA LYS A 715 -12.17 -13.68 -26.93
C LYS A 715 -11.95 -15.14 -26.56
N GLY A 716 -11.96 -16.02 -27.56
CA GLY A 716 -11.63 -17.43 -27.33
C GLY A 716 -10.15 -17.59 -27.01
N LEU A 717 -9.83 -18.54 -26.13
CA LEU A 717 -8.45 -18.98 -25.93
C LEU A 717 -8.08 -19.95 -27.07
N PRO A 718 -6.89 -19.82 -27.68
CA PRO A 718 -6.44 -20.78 -28.69
C PRO A 718 -6.38 -22.19 -28.09
N PRO A 719 -7.04 -23.19 -28.68
CA PRO A 719 -6.99 -24.56 -28.16
C PRO A 719 -5.55 -25.06 -28.22
N GLN A 720 -5.01 -25.44 -27.06
CA GLN A 720 -3.70 -26.08 -26.99
C GLN A 720 -3.86 -27.59 -27.00
N GLU A 721 -3.46 -28.23 -28.10
CA GLU A 721 -3.20 -29.68 -28.11
C GLU A 721 -1.89 -29.93 -27.35
N ILE A 722 -1.99 -30.13 -26.04
CA ILE A 722 -0.87 -30.57 -25.22
C ILE A 722 -1.15 -32.00 -24.79
N SER A 723 -0.32 -32.93 -25.25
CA SER A 723 -0.25 -34.28 -24.69
C SER A 723 0.45 -34.16 -23.33
N LEU A 724 -0.33 -34.10 -22.26
CA LEU A 724 0.22 -34.07 -20.90
C LEU A 724 0.89 -35.41 -20.59
N GLN A 725 2.00 -35.36 -19.86
CA GLN A 725 2.71 -36.56 -19.43
C GLN A 725 2.06 -37.14 -18.17
N PRO A 726 1.91 -38.48 -18.08
CA PRO A 726 1.39 -39.11 -16.88
C PRO A 726 2.39 -38.99 -15.72
N LEU A 727 1.89 -38.75 -14.52
CA LEU A 727 2.70 -38.75 -13.30
C LEU A 727 3.09 -40.19 -12.93
N THR A 728 4.38 -40.52 -12.96
CA THR A 728 4.86 -41.90 -12.71
C THR A 728 5.84 -42.03 -11.54
N GLU A 729 6.55 -40.96 -11.18
CA GLU A 729 7.62 -41.00 -10.16
C GLU A 729 7.16 -40.65 -8.73
N VAL A 730 5.89 -40.25 -8.57
CA VAL A 730 5.36 -39.68 -7.32
C VAL A 730 4.14 -40.48 -6.86
N ASP A 731 4.17 -40.98 -5.62
CA ASP A 731 3.00 -41.52 -4.94
C ASP A 731 2.11 -40.36 -4.47
N ILE A 732 1.32 -39.83 -5.40
CA ILE A 732 0.45 -38.66 -5.18
C ILE A 732 -0.58 -38.90 -4.07
N ASP A 733 -0.94 -40.17 -3.85
CA ASP A 733 -1.84 -40.57 -2.78
C ASP A 733 -1.20 -40.48 -1.42
N SER A 734 0.13 -40.41 -1.29
CA SER A 734 0.79 -40.18 0.00
C SER A 734 0.62 -38.75 0.53
N PHE A 735 0.15 -37.80 -0.29
CA PHE A 735 0.04 -36.39 0.08
C PHE A 735 -1.34 -35.99 0.59
N GLY A 736 -1.31 -35.04 1.51
CA GLY A 736 -2.48 -34.41 2.10
C GLY A 736 -3.17 -35.26 3.17
N TYR A 737 -4.28 -34.74 3.69
CA TYR A 737 -4.99 -35.38 4.78
C TYR A 737 -5.79 -36.60 4.32
N LYS A 738 -5.66 -37.71 5.06
CA LYS A 738 -6.47 -38.92 4.89
C LYS A 738 -7.36 -39.13 6.11
N GLN A 739 -8.66 -39.21 5.89
CA GLN A 739 -9.66 -39.63 6.87
C GLN A 739 -9.39 -41.06 7.36
N GLU A 740 -9.63 -41.31 8.65
CA GLU A 740 -9.35 -42.60 9.29
C GLU A 740 -10.13 -43.77 8.66
N PHE A 741 -11.33 -43.52 8.14
CA PHE A 741 -12.16 -44.54 7.49
C PHE A 741 -11.69 -44.87 6.06
N MET A 742 -10.79 -44.08 5.48
CA MET A 742 -10.30 -44.28 4.12
C MET A 742 -9.06 -45.18 4.13
N ARG A 743 -9.15 -46.33 3.45
CA ARG A 743 -8.00 -47.25 3.26
C ARG A 743 -6.97 -46.70 2.27
N SER A 744 -7.43 -45.86 1.34
CA SER A 744 -6.65 -45.14 0.32
C SER A 744 -7.32 -43.79 0.08
N ALA A 745 -6.62 -42.83 -0.54
CA ALA A 745 -7.25 -41.55 -0.90
C ALA A 745 -8.47 -41.80 -1.81
N TRP A 746 -9.54 -41.05 -1.58
CA TRP A 746 -10.77 -41.13 -2.37
C TRP A 746 -10.73 -40.14 -3.53
N SER A 747 -11.12 -40.59 -4.72
CA SER A 747 -11.43 -39.73 -5.87
C SER A 747 -12.70 -38.90 -5.61
N ALA A 748 -12.97 -37.88 -6.44
CA ALA A 748 -14.24 -37.16 -6.35
C ALA A 748 -15.43 -38.11 -6.59
N LYS A 749 -15.24 -39.11 -7.46
CA LYS A 749 -16.21 -40.16 -7.76
C LYS A 749 -16.49 -41.08 -6.57
N ASP A 750 -15.47 -41.41 -5.79
CA ASP A 750 -15.64 -42.18 -4.55
C ASP A 750 -16.45 -41.39 -3.53
N TRP A 751 -16.14 -40.10 -3.33
CA TRP A 751 -16.92 -39.21 -2.47
C TRP A 751 -18.37 -39.06 -2.93
N LEU A 752 -18.61 -39.03 -4.24
CA LEU A 752 -19.96 -38.94 -4.80
C LEU A 752 -20.77 -40.24 -4.57
N ASN A 753 -20.15 -41.40 -4.80
CA ASN A 753 -20.82 -42.70 -4.79
C ASN A 753 -21.01 -43.30 -3.37
N ASN A 754 -20.13 -43.00 -2.43
CA ASN A 754 -20.19 -43.53 -1.06
C ASN A 754 -21.06 -42.64 -0.14
N GLU A 755 -22.35 -42.51 -0.47
CA GLU A 755 -23.28 -41.58 0.19
C GLU A 755 -23.33 -41.76 1.72
N ALA A 756 -23.40 -43.00 2.22
CA ALA A 756 -23.54 -43.25 3.65
C ALA A 756 -22.34 -42.74 4.47
N GLN A 757 -21.12 -43.02 4.01
CA GLN A 757 -19.88 -42.58 4.65
C GLN A 757 -19.64 -41.08 4.46
N ARG A 758 -19.87 -40.54 3.25
CA ARG A 758 -19.81 -39.10 3.01
C ARG A 758 -20.74 -38.36 3.96
N ASP A 759 -22.02 -38.73 3.99
CA ASP A 759 -23.02 -38.04 4.81
C ASP A 759 -22.72 -38.20 6.30
N ALA A 760 -22.14 -39.32 6.74
CA ALA A 760 -21.66 -39.47 8.12
C ALA A 760 -20.54 -38.47 8.44
N PHE A 761 -19.52 -38.39 7.58
CA PHE A 761 -18.39 -37.48 7.76
C PHE A 761 -18.81 -36.00 7.70
N LEU A 762 -19.70 -35.63 6.77
CA LEU A 762 -20.24 -34.29 6.68
C LEU A 762 -21.00 -33.90 7.97
N ARG A 763 -21.78 -34.83 8.56
CA ARG A 763 -22.45 -34.59 9.85
C ARG A 763 -21.45 -34.36 10.98
N GLU A 764 -20.36 -35.12 11.03
CA GLU A 764 -19.30 -34.94 12.03
C GLU A 764 -18.66 -33.55 11.92
N CYS A 765 -18.54 -33.02 10.70
CA CYS A 765 -18.05 -31.66 10.43
C CYS A 765 -19.11 -30.56 10.57
N GLY A 766 -20.32 -30.88 11.05
CA GLY A 766 -21.39 -29.90 11.27
C GLY A 766 -22.17 -29.47 10.01
N ILE A 767 -22.01 -30.16 8.89
CA ILE A 767 -22.68 -29.84 7.62
C ILE A 767 -24.09 -30.45 7.58
N ASP A 768 -25.07 -29.67 7.12
CA ASP A 768 -26.46 -30.11 7.03
C ASP A 768 -26.66 -31.16 5.92
N THR A 769 -26.94 -32.39 6.33
CA THR A 769 -27.21 -33.54 5.44
C THR A 769 -28.69 -33.86 5.26
N ASN A 770 -29.60 -33.06 5.83
CA ASN A 770 -31.04 -33.28 5.71
C ASN A 770 -31.64 -32.66 4.43
N VAL A 771 -30.94 -31.71 3.81
CA VAL A 771 -31.38 -31.08 2.56
C VAL A 771 -31.23 -32.06 1.39
N ALA A 772 -32.33 -32.36 0.71
CA ALA A 772 -32.34 -33.26 -0.46
C ALA A 772 -31.44 -32.72 -1.60
N VAL A 773 -30.71 -33.61 -2.27
CA VAL A 773 -29.94 -33.29 -3.49
C VAL A 773 -30.90 -32.92 -4.64
N VAL A 774 -30.43 -32.13 -5.61
CA VAL A 774 -31.22 -31.74 -6.78
C VAL A 774 -31.50 -32.95 -7.67
N THR A 775 -32.62 -32.95 -8.39
CA THR A 775 -32.99 -34.02 -9.33
C THR A 775 -31.96 -34.18 -10.46
N SER A 776 -31.82 -35.39 -11.01
CA SER A 776 -30.90 -35.74 -12.11
C SER A 776 -31.03 -34.90 -13.40
N ALA A 777 -32.08 -34.09 -13.54
CA ALA A 777 -32.22 -33.14 -14.64
C ALA A 777 -31.38 -31.86 -14.49
N PHE A 778 -30.79 -31.62 -13.31
CA PHE A 778 -30.02 -30.42 -12.98
C PHE A 778 -28.81 -30.80 -12.12
N THR A 779 -27.87 -31.51 -12.74
CA THR A 779 -26.60 -31.93 -12.15
C THR A 779 -25.54 -30.85 -12.30
N GLY A 780 -24.55 -30.83 -11.42
CA GLY A 780 -23.33 -30.04 -11.59
C GLY A 780 -22.54 -30.41 -12.85
N GLY A 781 -21.53 -29.58 -13.15
CA GLY A 781 -20.59 -29.84 -14.24
C GLY A 781 -20.71 -28.92 -15.45
N GLU A 782 -19.65 -28.95 -16.25
CA GLU A 782 -19.42 -28.08 -17.43
C GLU A 782 -20.36 -28.45 -18.57
N SER A 783 -20.60 -29.73 -18.82
CA SER A 783 -21.47 -30.22 -19.89
C SER A 783 -22.92 -29.75 -19.73
N MET A 784 -23.44 -29.79 -18.51
CA MET A 784 -24.79 -29.30 -18.23
C MET A 784 -24.86 -27.78 -18.40
N ALA A 785 -23.85 -27.05 -17.90
CA ALA A 785 -23.77 -25.60 -18.06
C ALA A 785 -23.76 -25.17 -19.54
N LYS A 786 -22.97 -25.85 -20.38
CA LYS A 786 -22.91 -25.60 -21.83
C LYS A 786 -24.20 -25.93 -22.55
N ARG A 787 -24.90 -27.00 -22.14
CA ARG A 787 -26.23 -27.35 -22.67
C ARG A 787 -27.25 -26.25 -22.35
N LEU A 788 -27.21 -25.72 -21.13
CA LEU A 788 -28.06 -24.61 -20.71
C LEU A 788 -27.72 -23.33 -21.48
N LEU A 789 -26.43 -23.00 -21.65
CA LEU A 789 -26.00 -21.85 -22.44
C LEU A 789 -26.47 -21.95 -23.90
N THR A 790 -26.30 -23.12 -24.53
CA THR A 790 -26.76 -23.37 -25.90
C THR A 790 -28.27 -23.19 -26.02
N THR A 791 -29.02 -23.72 -25.04
CA THR A 791 -30.49 -23.59 -25.00
C THR A 791 -30.89 -22.12 -24.82
N PHE A 792 -30.22 -21.41 -23.91
CA PHE A 792 -30.45 -20.00 -23.64
C PHE A 792 -30.22 -19.15 -24.90
N VAL A 793 -29.04 -19.26 -25.53
CA VAL A 793 -28.69 -18.49 -26.73
C VAL A 793 -29.63 -18.79 -27.91
N SER A 794 -30.02 -20.06 -28.09
CA SER A 794 -30.84 -20.46 -29.23
C SER A 794 -32.33 -20.14 -29.07
N ARG A 795 -32.88 -20.23 -27.85
CA ARG A 795 -34.34 -20.20 -27.61
C ARG A 795 -34.83 -19.05 -26.72
N VAL A 796 -34.00 -18.56 -25.80
CA VAL A 796 -34.43 -17.66 -24.72
C VAL A 796 -33.87 -16.25 -24.87
N LEU A 797 -32.64 -16.11 -25.40
CA LEU A 797 -31.97 -14.82 -25.51
C LEU A 797 -32.76 -13.82 -26.36
N PHE A 798 -33.43 -14.26 -27.42
CA PHE A 798 -34.29 -13.39 -28.22
C PHE A 798 -35.55 -13.00 -27.44
N GLY A 799 -35.71 -11.71 -27.15
CA GLY A 799 -36.77 -11.18 -26.29
C GLY A 799 -36.44 -11.14 -24.79
N TYR A 800 -35.22 -11.51 -24.40
CA TYR A 800 -34.76 -11.49 -23.00
C TYR A 800 -34.87 -10.12 -22.35
N GLY A 801 -34.52 -9.03 -23.04
CA GLY A 801 -34.54 -7.68 -22.48
C GLY A 801 -35.94 -7.29 -21.99
N ARG A 802 -36.94 -7.43 -22.88
CA ARG A 802 -38.35 -7.16 -22.53
C ARG A 802 -38.89 -8.13 -21.49
N ALA A 803 -38.57 -9.42 -21.60
CA ALA A 803 -39.05 -10.41 -20.64
C ALA A 803 -38.47 -10.17 -19.23
N SER A 804 -37.20 -9.76 -19.13
CA SER A 804 -36.54 -9.42 -17.87
C SER A 804 -37.18 -8.19 -17.21
N GLU A 805 -37.59 -7.19 -18.00
CA GLU A 805 -38.29 -6.00 -17.49
C GLU A 805 -39.73 -6.31 -17.04
N VAL A 806 -40.45 -7.13 -17.82
CA VAL A 806 -41.88 -7.41 -17.57
C VAL A 806 -42.10 -8.45 -16.47
N HIS A 807 -41.26 -9.49 -16.40
CA HIS A 807 -41.49 -10.63 -15.50
C HIS A 807 -40.55 -10.66 -14.29
N GLY A 808 -39.44 -9.91 -14.31
CA GLY A 808 -38.47 -9.90 -13.20
C GLY A 808 -38.08 -11.32 -12.76
N GLU A 809 -38.10 -11.57 -11.44
CA GLU A 809 -37.77 -12.89 -10.87
C GLU A 809 -38.90 -13.94 -10.98
N SER A 810 -40.12 -13.52 -11.31
CA SER A 810 -41.33 -14.35 -11.19
C SER A 810 -41.47 -15.43 -12.26
N ASN A 811 -40.73 -15.35 -13.37
CA ASN A 811 -40.79 -16.34 -14.46
C ASN A 811 -39.41 -16.77 -15.00
N ARG A 812 -38.45 -16.97 -14.08
CA ARG A 812 -37.09 -17.44 -14.40
C ARG A 812 -37.03 -18.80 -15.13
N LYS A 813 -38.07 -19.63 -15.00
CA LYS A 813 -38.12 -20.95 -15.65
C LYS A 813 -38.31 -20.86 -17.17
N GLU A 814 -39.03 -19.83 -17.64
CA GLU A 814 -39.25 -19.59 -19.08
C GLU A 814 -38.23 -18.63 -19.68
N TYR A 815 -37.77 -17.62 -18.91
CA TYR A 815 -36.96 -16.52 -19.43
C TYR A 815 -35.55 -16.39 -18.82
N GLY A 816 -35.18 -17.25 -17.89
CA GLY A 816 -33.84 -17.25 -17.26
C GLY A 816 -32.83 -18.13 -17.99
N SER A 817 -31.54 -17.80 -17.89
CA SER A 817 -30.47 -18.64 -18.43
C SER A 817 -30.21 -19.90 -17.59
N LEU A 818 -30.61 -19.88 -16.30
CA LEU A 818 -30.35 -20.94 -15.31
C LEU A 818 -28.84 -21.21 -15.07
N LEU A 819 -27.95 -20.32 -15.52
CA LEU A 819 -26.49 -20.49 -15.44
C LEU A 819 -25.88 -20.05 -14.09
N SER A 820 -26.64 -19.38 -13.23
CA SER A 820 -26.13 -18.80 -11.98
C SER A 820 -25.42 -19.83 -11.06
N PRO A 821 -25.96 -21.04 -10.80
CA PRO A 821 -25.26 -22.05 -9.99
C PRO A 821 -23.93 -22.48 -10.61
N TYR A 822 -23.86 -22.58 -11.94
CA TYR A 822 -22.67 -22.98 -12.69
C TYR A 822 -21.62 -21.86 -12.73
N LEU A 823 -22.03 -20.59 -12.82
CA LEU A 823 -21.15 -19.43 -12.66
C LEU A 823 -20.58 -19.33 -11.24
N CYS A 824 -21.41 -19.60 -10.23
CA CYS A 824 -21.02 -19.62 -8.82
C CYS A 824 -19.97 -20.70 -8.56
N GLN A 825 -20.21 -21.92 -9.04
CA GLN A 825 -19.26 -23.03 -8.91
C GLN A 825 -18.10 -22.95 -9.90
N GLY A 826 -18.17 -22.17 -10.99
CA GLY A 826 -17.08 -22.05 -11.96
C GLY A 826 -17.07 -23.11 -13.05
N PHE A 827 -18.16 -23.86 -13.19
CA PHE A 827 -18.40 -24.84 -14.26
C PHE A 827 -18.62 -24.21 -15.64
N ILE A 828 -18.76 -22.88 -15.72
CA ILE A 828 -18.82 -22.14 -16.99
C ILE A 828 -18.15 -20.77 -16.86
N SER A 829 -17.44 -20.35 -17.90
CA SER A 829 -16.76 -19.05 -17.92
C SER A 829 -17.72 -17.92 -18.28
N PRO A 830 -17.66 -16.76 -17.60
CA PRO A 830 -18.29 -15.53 -18.10
C PRO A 830 -17.83 -15.16 -19.52
N ALA A 831 -16.57 -15.45 -19.88
CA ALA A 831 -16.04 -15.20 -21.22
C ALA A 831 -16.73 -16.06 -22.29
N GLU A 832 -16.90 -17.35 -22.03
CA GLU A 832 -17.61 -18.26 -22.95
C GLU A 832 -19.06 -17.82 -23.17
N ILE A 833 -19.73 -17.40 -22.10
CA ILE A 833 -21.08 -16.85 -22.15
C ILE A 833 -21.09 -15.57 -22.98
N ALA A 834 -20.20 -14.62 -22.69
CA ALA A 834 -20.12 -13.35 -23.41
C ALA A 834 -19.86 -13.55 -24.90
N ILE A 835 -18.93 -14.44 -25.25
CA ILE A 835 -18.64 -14.84 -26.64
C ILE A 835 -19.89 -15.40 -27.31
N SER A 836 -20.59 -16.33 -26.65
CA SER A 836 -21.77 -16.98 -27.21
C SER A 836 -22.92 -16.00 -27.42
N VAL A 837 -23.12 -15.08 -26.47
CA VAL A 837 -24.14 -14.03 -26.54
C VAL A 837 -23.81 -13.01 -27.64
N LEU A 838 -22.57 -12.49 -27.68
CA LEU A 838 -22.12 -11.52 -28.68
C LEU A 838 -22.13 -12.09 -30.11
N ARG A 839 -21.80 -13.38 -30.29
CA ARG A 839 -21.78 -14.05 -31.60
C ARG A 839 -23.14 -14.60 -32.04
N SER A 840 -24.14 -14.58 -31.17
CA SER A 840 -25.46 -15.16 -31.45
C SER A 840 -26.22 -14.50 -32.60
N GLY A 841 -25.88 -13.23 -32.91
CA GLY A 841 -26.63 -12.40 -33.87
C GLY A 841 -28.07 -12.11 -33.44
N LYS A 842 -28.44 -12.40 -32.18
CA LYS A 842 -29.74 -12.07 -31.60
C LYS A 842 -29.78 -10.58 -31.23
N GLY A 843 -30.97 -10.04 -30.95
CA GLY A 843 -31.22 -8.61 -30.80
C GLY A 843 -30.17 -7.88 -29.94
N GLN A 844 -29.76 -6.69 -30.37
CA GLN A 844 -28.75 -5.88 -29.68
C GLN A 844 -29.19 -5.53 -28.26
N GLU A 845 -30.45 -5.16 -28.08
CA GLU A 845 -31.05 -4.86 -26.76
C GLU A 845 -30.96 -6.05 -25.81
N ASP A 846 -31.34 -7.25 -26.27
CA ASP A 846 -31.31 -8.48 -25.47
C ASP A 846 -29.87 -8.86 -25.05
N THR A 847 -28.94 -8.74 -25.99
CA THR A 847 -27.51 -8.98 -25.79
C THR A 847 -26.95 -8.03 -24.73
N SER A 848 -27.22 -6.72 -24.87
CA SER A 848 -26.79 -5.69 -23.92
C SER A 848 -27.40 -5.88 -22.54
N ALA A 849 -28.69 -6.22 -22.47
CA ALA A 849 -29.39 -6.48 -21.20
C ALA A 849 -28.76 -7.65 -20.44
N TYR A 850 -28.45 -8.75 -21.13
CA TYR A 850 -27.83 -9.91 -20.49
C TYR A 850 -26.38 -9.63 -20.04
N LEU A 851 -25.58 -8.96 -20.88
CA LEU A 851 -24.21 -8.59 -20.53
C LEU A 851 -24.15 -7.60 -19.36
N ARG A 852 -25.15 -6.72 -19.22
CA ARG A 852 -25.28 -5.85 -18.05
C ARG A 852 -25.48 -6.65 -16.75
N ASN A 853 -26.13 -7.82 -16.80
CA ASN A 853 -26.26 -8.69 -15.62
C ASN A 853 -24.93 -9.39 -15.27
N ILE A 854 -24.10 -9.73 -16.26
CA ILE A 854 -22.72 -10.17 -16.01
C ILE A 854 -21.92 -9.04 -15.35
N CYS A 855 -22.03 -7.81 -15.87
CA CYS A 855 -21.39 -6.63 -15.27
C CYS A 855 -21.83 -6.41 -13.81
N LYS A 856 -23.13 -6.50 -13.49
CA LYS A 856 -23.64 -6.42 -12.10
C LYS A 856 -23.03 -7.47 -11.18
N ARG A 857 -22.89 -8.71 -11.67
CA ARG A 857 -22.21 -9.76 -10.92
C ARG A 857 -20.76 -9.37 -10.64
N GLU A 858 -20.03 -8.86 -11.63
CA GLU A 858 -18.62 -8.48 -11.47
C GLU A 858 -18.43 -7.22 -10.63
N HIS A 859 -19.40 -6.30 -10.62
CA HIS A 859 -19.43 -5.19 -9.68
C HIS A 859 -19.62 -5.65 -8.23
N ALA A 860 -20.33 -6.76 -7.99
CA ALA A 860 -20.33 -7.37 -6.66
C ALA A 860 -18.94 -7.93 -6.27
N PHE A 861 -18.18 -8.46 -7.23
CA PHE A 861 -16.78 -8.87 -7.00
C PHE A 861 -15.86 -7.67 -6.73
N ASN A 862 -16.03 -6.58 -7.50
CA ASN A 862 -15.90 -5.18 -7.10
C ASN A 862 -15.82 -4.92 -5.60
N ASN A 863 -17.01 -4.91 -5.04
CA ASN A 863 -17.27 -4.48 -3.68
C ASN A 863 -16.61 -5.44 -2.70
N ILE A 864 -16.79 -6.76 -2.83
CA ILE A 864 -16.19 -7.70 -1.87
C ILE A 864 -14.65 -7.71 -1.90
N TYR A 865 -14.04 -7.36 -3.04
CA TYR A 865 -12.59 -7.40 -3.15
C TYR A 865 -11.96 -6.18 -2.48
N TYR A 866 -12.51 -4.99 -2.67
CA TYR A 866 -11.91 -3.75 -2.17
C TYR A 866 -12.55 -3.22 -0.87
N ASP A 867 -13.81 -3.53 -0.60
CA ASP A 867 -14.46 -3.20 0.67
C ASP A 867 -14.09 -4.24 1.73
N THR A 868 -13.32 -3.83 2.72
CA THR A 868 -12.91 -4.72 3.82
C THR A 868 -14.01 -4.91 4.87
N GLY A 869 -15.17 -4.26 4.74
CA GLY A 869 -16.32 -4.36 5.65
C GLY A 869 -17.51 -5.16 5.12
N TYR A 870 -17.44 -5.79 3.93
CA TYR A 870 -18.62 -6.37 3.26
C TYR A 870 -19.38 -7.45 4.05
N ASP A 871 -18.74 -8.08 5.03
CA ASP A 871 -19.29 -9.14 5.90
C ASP A 871 -19.65 -8.65 7.31
N GLU A 872 -19.56 -7.34 7.56
CA GLU A 872 -20.00 -6.67 8.79
C GLU A 872 -21.33 -5.97 8.51
N TYR A 873 -22.38 -6.25 9.32
CA TYR A 873 -23.73 -5.74 9.08
C TYR A 873 -23.76 -4.20 9.04
N GLU A 874 -23.05 -3.58 9.97
CA GLU A 874 -22.97 -2.13 10.16
C GLU A 874 -22.26 -1.42 9.00
N LYS A 875 -21.37 -2.12 8.29
CA LYS A 875 -20.63 -1.56 7.14
C LYS A 875 -21.29 -1.90 5.80
N ALA A 876 -21.99 -3.03 5.73
CA ALA A 876 -22.62 -3.51 4.49
C ALA A 876 -23.94 -2.80 4.15
N ILE A 877 -24.57 -2.12 5.11
CA ILE A 877 -25.80 -1.35 4.93
C ILE A 877 -25.49 0.13 5.14
N PRO A 878 -25.55 0.98 4.10
CA PRO A 878 -25.40 2.41 4.27
C PRO A 878 -26.44 2.93 5.27
N GLU A 879 -26.04 3.78 6.22
CA GLU A 879 -26.99 4.51 7.08
C GLU A 879 -27.92 5.32 6.17
N SER A 880 -29.23 5.07 6.29
CA SER A 880 -30.29 5.49 5.38
C SER A 880 -30.65 6.97 5.47
#